data_AF-R9MQ65-F1
#
_entry.id   AF-R9MQ65-F1
#
_cell.length_a   1.000
_cell.length_b   1.000
_cell.length_c   1.000
_cell.angle_alpha   90.00
_cell.angle_beta   90.00
_cell.angle_gamma   90.00
#
_symmetry.space_group_name_H-M   'P 1'
#
loop_
_entity.id
_entity.type
_entity.pdbx_description
1 polymer ?
#
loop_
_entity_poly.entity_id
_entity_poly.type
_entity_poly.pdbx_seq_one_letter_code
_entity_poly.pdbx_strand_id
1 'polypeptide(L)'
;MNTEILVRNRKDMVILDEEEINYEDLMTIFLCDIHQTVYVTRNEKLYGIITLGDFRRNQFYKKELINSKFVYFLFQDEDKAINFLCEKESIHAVPVLNKEGDIVKEFYREVPFEKTCFEQVLVVCRSIVQNIFINYDLFFCVVSCMTNEEKQKARAFCKSYCNRVYFVEKGPAKILKEEQSVFVCDFSRYFPLSEILYKKWNVDYMSYNLALLCREEIKNNIRGIAKLYKQIAVVDNDLLGDMSSEIRDDVFVLNSEELNWNKEESCYEYVGKVPKEVECVFMAVYFYGRMLLFQNRRYVPVFMLPHAIGDINISTVFHDQNDKLYQESNRKKKNDIEKISSEFDMIYNIIPKLQRRGIECVVIEHIGSKENLHELLPQGPMPNRLFAPGKDLTQEFMRFLDPDYGEKIAKERGRLKWIAPRGIYQFADITGKYVNYKGGERFTVGNPDEYSNTVFLFGPCFVWGSFVEDSCTIASVLRKKIIAKYYIKNAGTAWFAQSWCMRKQFYKTGDIAIIFSSLDKNKTYYKENGLRTYSVIEAYKRVENLREHIWDRLTHCDKMVIKEIAEEVFSIMLEKNVFSGISQRDNVYFGVMEEKTEIPKELEEWLESVSKYKVQSEYVGAIVMNCNPFTKGHRYLIEEASKQVDVLYIFVVEEDKSFFSFQDRLRMVIKGTSDISNVVVIPSGKYIISTVTLPGYFNKEDATNAEFDFAEDLELFGAYIAKNFEIKVRFAGEEPNDIFTNHYNQEMARILPQYGIRFCEVPRKKFDGQVISATTVRKYIKQRKWENVQNLVLPQIYEYLYRKRYEYEKHVSEK
;
A
#
# COMPACT_ATOMS: atom_id res chain seq x y z
N MET A 1 -13.35 10.90 -15.87
CA MET A 1 -13.93 12.07 -16.59
C MET A 1 -13.49 11.95 -18.04
N ASN A 2 -14.39 12.03 -19.02
CA ASN A 2 -14.00 12.08 -20.43
C ASN A 2 -13.38 13.47 -20.70
N THR A 3 -12.06 13.54 -20.81
CA THR A 3 -11.35 14.78 -21.17
C THR A 3 -11.68 15.15 -22.62
N GLU A 4 -12.22 16.35 -22.84
CA GLU A 4 -12.52 16.83 -24.19
C GLU A 4 -11.22 17.05 -24.98
N ILE A 5 -11.17 16.54 -26.22
CA ILE A 5 -10.06 16.76 -27.14
C ILE A 5 -10.39 17.97 -28.00
N LEU A 6 -9.54 18.98 -27.94
CA LEU A 6 -9.67 20.25 -28.63
C LEU A 6 -8.69 20.33 -29.81
N VAL A 7 -8.93 21.31 -30.69
CA VAL A 7 -8.12 21.56 -31.89
C VAL A 7 -7.52 22.95 -31.82
N ARG A 8 -6.21 23.06 -32.04
CA ARG A 8 -5.50 24.33 -32.20
C ARG A 8 -4.95 24.43 -33.61
N ASN A 9 -5.32 25.50 -34.32
CA ASN A 9 -4.87 25.72 -35.70
C ASN A 9 -3.44 26.23 -35.73
N ARG A 10 -2.71 26.03 -36.85
CA ARG A 10 -1.31 26.46 -37.02
C ARG A 10 -1.00 27.87 -36.51
N LYS A 11 -1.88 28.84 -36.79
CA LYS A 11 -1.71 30.25 -36.40
C LYS A 11 -1.65 30.49 -34.89
N ASP A 12 -2.23 29.58 -34.12
CA ASP A 12 -2.34 29.65 -32.67
C ASP A 12 -1.29 28.74 -32.00
N MET A 13 -0.51 27.99 -32.79
CA MET A 13 0.56 27.09 -32.31
C MET A 13 1.87 27.84 -32.15
N VAL A 14 2.72 27.38 -31.22
CA VAL A 14 4.07 27.93 -31.04
C VAL A 14 5.04 27.14 -31.92
N ILE A 15 5.50 27.78 -32.99
CA ILE A 15 6.44 27.21 -33.96
C ILE A 15 7.66 28.13 -34.00
N LEU A 16 8.85 27.58 -33.80
CA LEU A 16 10.11 28.31 -33.83
C LEU A 16 11.07 27.63 -34.82
N ASP A 17 11.85 28.42 -35.56
CA ASP A 17 12.99 27.84 -36.28
C ASP A 17 14.08 27.43 -35.28
N GLU A 18 14.84 26.37 -35.60
CA GLU A 18 15.90 25.87 -34.74
C GLU A 18 16.92 26.96 -34.35
N GLU A 19 17.21 27.90 -35.27
CA GLU A 19 18.14 29.00 -35.03
C GLU A 19 17.57 30.09 -34.09
N GLU A 20 16.24 30.18 -33.95
CA GLU A 20 15.55 31.15 -33.11
C GLU A 20 15.42 30.70 -31.65
N ILE A 21 15.68 29.41 -31.38
CA ILE A 21 15.50 28.83 -30.05
C ILE A 21 16.49 29.46 -29.07
N ASN A 22 15.95 30.17 -28.08
CA ASN A 22 16.70 30.61 -26.92
C ASN A 22 15.97 30.29 -25.61
N TYR A 23 16.75 30.28 -24.52
CA TYR A 23 16.29 29.85 -23.21
C TYR A 23 15.25 30.81 -22.59
N GLU A 24 15.33 32.10 -22.87
CA GLU A 24 14.44 33.11 -22.27
C GLU A 24 13.03 33.04 -22.87
N ASP A 25 12.94 32.80 -24.18
CA ASP A 25 11.66 32.66 -24.88
C ASP A 25 10.97 31.35 -24.51
N LEU A 26 11.71 30.22 -24.48
CA LEU A 26 11.16 28.94 -24.02
C LEU A 26 10.64 29.04 -22.58
N MET A 27 11.38 29.73 -21.70
CA MET A 27 10.94 29.99 -20.33
C MET A 27 9.63 30.78 -20.32
N THR A 28 9.53 31.83 -21.12
CA THR A 28 8.34 32.68 -21.21
C THR A 28 7.13 31.91 -21.73
N ILE A 29 7.33 31.05 -22.73
CA ILE A 29 6.29 30.21 -23.32
C ILE A 29 5.73 29.26 -22.26
N PHE A 30 6.59 28.48 -21.60
CA PHE A 30 6.13 27.51 -20.61
C PHE A 30 5.61 28.15 -19.31
N LEU A 31 6.00 29.39 -19.00
CA LEU A 31 5.40 30.17 -17.89
C LEU A 31 3.97 30.61 -18.23
N CYS A 32 3.63 30.75 -19.51
CA CYS A 32 2.27 31.10 -19.94
C CYS A 32 1.37 29.87 -20.04
N ASP A 33 1.90 28.75 -20.55
CA ASP A 33 1.19 27.47 -20.65
C ASP A 33 2.18 26.30 -20.52
N ILE A 34 2.10 25.55 -19.42
CA ILE A 34 2.99 24.41 -19.13
C ILE A 34 2.74 23.19 -20.02
N HIS A 35 1.56 23.11 -20.64
CA HIS A 35 1.18 22.04 -21.55
C HIS A 35 1.43 22.42 -23.01
N GLN A 36 1.89 23.66 -23.27
CA GLN A 36 2.29 24.10 -24.59
C GLN A 36 3.39 23.21 -25.14
N THR A 37 3.19 22.73 -26.37
CA THR A 37 4.26 22.12 -27.16
C THR A 37 4.86 23.18 -28.07
N VAL A 38 6.18 23.30 -28.07
CA VAL A 38 6.92 24.14 -29.02
C VAL A 38 7.36 23.25 -30.17
N TYR A 39 6.90 23.55 -31.37
CA TYR A 39 7.27 22.82 -32.58
C TYR A 39 8.49 23.48 -33.22
N VAL A 40 9.52 22.68 -33.49
CA VAL A 40 10.79 23.16 -34.00
C VAL A 40 10.89 22.86 -35.48
N THR A 41 11.11 23.88 -36.30
CA THR A 41 11.39 23.71 -37.73
C THR A 41 12.88 23.79 -38.03
N ARG A 42 13.31 23.09 -39.08
CA ARG A 42 14.64 23.21 -39.70
C ARG A 42 14.45 23.22 -41.20
N ASN A 43 14.91 24.26 -41.88
CA ASN A 43 14.66 24.46 -43.32
C ASN A 43 13.16 24.40 -43.64
N GLU A 44 12.34 25.14 -42.88
CA GLU A 44 10.87 25.23 -43.01
C GLU A 44 10.08 23.94 -42.73
N LYS A 45 10.75 22.82 -42.43
CA LYS A 45 10.11 21.53 -42.13
C LYS A 45 10.13 21.21 -40.64
N LEU A 46 9.09 20.53 -40.16
CA LEU A 46 9.03 20.09 -38.77
C LEU A 46 10.17 19.09 -38.48
N TYR A 47 11.04 19.46 -37.54
CA TYR A 47 12.23 18.71 -37.16
C TYR A 47 12.07 18.02 -35.80
N GLY A 48 11.41 18.67 -34.86
CA GLY A 48 11.29 18.19 -33.49
C GLY A 48 10.24 18.94 -32.68
N ILE A 49 10.13 18.55 -31.41
CA ILE A 49 9.32 19.26 -30.43
C ILE A 49 10.14 19.56 -29.17
N ILE A 50 9.74 20.59 -28.45
CA ILE A 50 10.21 20.88 -27.09
C ILE A 50 8.98 20.98 -26.20
N THR A 51 8.92 20.09 -25.21
CA THR A 51 7.93 20.16 -24.11
C THR A 51 8.59 20.71 -22.85
N LEU A 52 7.80 21.11 -21.85
CA LEU A 52 8.33 21.46 -20.53
C LEU A 52 9.19 20.33 -19.95
N GLY A 53 8.83 19.06 -20.19
CA GLY A 53 9.61 17.92 -19.74
C GLY A 53 11.01 17.86 -20.37
N ASP A 54 11.12 18.16 -21.66
CA ASP A 54 12.40 18.22 -22.38
C ASP A 54 13.26 19.37 -21.86
N PHE A 55 12.65 20.54 -21.73
CA PHE A 55 13.30 21.73 -21.18
C PHE A 55 13.88 21.48 -19.78
N ARG A 56 13.08 20.91 -18.86
CA ARG A 56 13.55 20.57 -17.50
C ARG A 56 14.70 19.56 -17.53
N ARG A 57 14.63 18.52 -18.36
CA ARG A 57 15.70 17.53 -18.46
C ARG A 57 16.99 18.13 -19.01
N ASN A 58 16.89 19.04 -19.96
CA ASN A 58 18.04 19.78 -20.48
C ASN A 58 18.69 20.62 -19.36
N GLN A 59 17.90 21.37 -18.60
CA GLN A 59 18.42 22.25 -17.54
C GLN A 59 19.06 21.49 -16.37
N PHE A 60 18.43 20.42 -15.88
CA PHE A 60 18.92 19.69 -14.71
C PHE A 60 19.92 18.58 -15.03
N TYR A 61 19.77 17.91 -16.17
CA TYR A 61 20.51 16.69 -16.49
C TYR A 61 21.31 16.78 -17.79
N LYS A 62 21.41 17.97 -18.40
CA LYS A 62 22.14 18.23 -19.65
C LYS A 62 21.75 17.28 -20.79
N LYS A 63 20.48 16.85 -20.83
CA LYS A 63 19.91 16.05 -21.93
C LYS A 63 19.66 16.93 -23.17
N GLU A 64 19.48 16.31 -24.34
CA GLU A 64 19.09 17.01 -25.56
C GLU A 64 17.78 17.78 -25.35
N LEU A 65 17.73 19.01 -25.86
CA LEU A 65 16.59 19.91 -25.70
C LEU A 65 15.48 19.61 -26.71
N ILE A 66 15.84 19.37 -27.97
CA ILE A 66 14.90 19.09 -29.05
C ILE A 66 14.65 17.58 -29.09
N ASN A 67 13.41 17.17 -28.87
CA ASN A 67 13.01 15.79 -29.05
C ASN A 67 12.63 15.53 -30.51
N SER A 68 13.49 14.81 -31.24
CA SER A 68 13.24 14.37 -32.61
C SER A 68 12.42 13.07 -32.71
N LYS A 69 12.17 12.39 -31.57
CA LYS A 69 11.40 11.14 -31.48
C LYS A 69 10.02 11.42 -30.89
N PHE A 70 9.16 12.03 -31.70
CA PHE A 70 7.79 12.36 -31.32
C PHE A 70 6.77 11.71 -32.27
N VAL A 71 5.53 11.58 -31.80
CA VAL A 71 4.42 11.02 -32.57
C VAL A 71 3.71 12.16 -33.29
N TYR A 72 3.38 11.95 -34.56
CA TYR A 72 2.59 12.85 -35.38
C TYR A 72 1.63 12.04 -36.26
N PHE A 73 0.60 12.70 -36.78
CA PHE A 73 -0.36 12.10 -37.71
C PHE A 73 -0.48 12.93 -38.98
N LEU A 74 -0.91 12.31 -40.07
CA LEU A 74 -1.21 13.03 -41.32
C LEU A 74 -2.63 13.59 -41.25
N PHE A 75 -2.92 14.66 -42.00
CA PHE A 75 -4.23 15.32 -42.09
C PHE A 75 -5.36 14.37 -42.50
N GLN A 76 -5.04 13.27 -43.19
CA GLN A 76 -6.01 12.23 -43.55
C GLN A 76 -6.29 11.20 -42.44
N ASP A 77 -5.54 11.26 -41.33
CA ASP A 77 -5.54 10.30 -40.22
C ASP A 77 -5.95 10.96 -38.88
N GLU A 78 -6.78 12.00 -38.92
CA GLU A 78 -7.17 12.79 -37.74
C GLU A 78 -7.88 11.96 -36.67
N ASP A 79 -8.73 11.01 -37.08
CA ASP A 79 -9.42 10.11 -36.14
C ASP A 79 -8.41 9.26 -35.34
N LYS A 80 -7.27 8.90 -35.94
CA LYS A 80 -6.20 8.17 -35.24
C LYS A 80 -5.48 9.06 -34.24
N ALA A 81 -5.31 10.35 -34.53
CA ALA A 81 -4.73 11.31 -33.61
C ALA A 81 -5.59 11.48 -32.36
N ILE A 82 -6.91 11.58 -32.53
CA ILE A 82 -7.88 11.68 -31.43
C ILE A 82 -7.86 10.39 -30.60
N ASN A 83 -7.96 9.22 -31.24
CA ASN A 83 -7.93 7.93 -30.54
C ASN A 83 -6.62 7.71 -29.78
N PHE A 84 -5.49 8.10 -30.35
CA PHE A 84 -4.20 8.02 -29.70
C PHE A 84 -4.14 8.86 -28.42
N LEU A 85 -4.68 10.08 -28.44
CA LEU A 85 -4.82 10.87 -27.22
C LEU A 85 -5.75 10.14 -26.24
N CYS A 86 -6.94 9.66 -26.64
CA CYS A 86 -7.82 8.91 -25.74
C CYS A 86 -7.10 7.73 -25.03
N GLU A 87 -6.25 6.99 -25.74
CA GLU A 87 -5.52 5.84 -25.19
C GLU A 87 -4.28 6.20 -24.35
N LYS A 88 -3.59 7.30 -24.68
CA LYS A 88 -2.28 7.64 -24.09
C LYS A 88 -2.37 8.82 -23.15
N GLU A 89 -2.92 8.64 -21.96
CA GLU A 89 -3.15 9.70 -20.95
C GLU A 89 -1.96 10.61 -20.65
N SER A 90 -0.72 10.13 -20.78
CA SER A 90 0.49 10.94 -20.54
C SER A 90 0.82 11.94 -21.66
N ILE A 91 0.19 11.84 -22.83
CA ILE A 91 0.45 12.71 -23.99
C ILE A 91 -0.65 13.76 -24.09
N HIS A 92 -0.24 15.02 -24.08
CA HIS A 92 -1.15 16.17 -23.96
C HIS A 92 -1.55 16.75 -25.30
N ALA A 93 -0.66 16.72 -26.29
CA ALA A 93 -0.89 17.23 -27.63
C ALA A 93 -0.18 16.36 -28.67
N VAL A 94 -0.72 16.32 -29.89
CA VAL A 94 -0.10 15.69 -31.06
C VAL A 94 -0.28 16.57 -32.30
N PRO A 95 0.78 16.80 -33.10
CA PRO A 95 0.69 17.56 -34.33
C PRO A 95 0.09 16.73 -35.48
N VAL A 96 -0.59 17.44 -36.37
CA VAL A 96 -1.11 16.94 -37.63
C VAL A 96 -0.39 17.63 -38.79
N LEU A 97 0.17 16.82 -39.70
CA LEU A 97 0.96 17.30 -40.84
C LEU A 97 0.22 17.11 -42.17
N ASN A 98 0.51 17.95 -43.16
CA ASN A 98 0.13 17.69 -44.55
C ASN A 98 1.06 16.64 -45.19
N LYS A 99 0.87 16.35 -46.48
CA LYS A 99 1.66 15.34 -47.20
C LYS A 99 3.10 15.80 -47.45
N GLU A 100 3.32 17.11 -47.43
CA GLU A 100 4.59 17.79 -47.68
C GLU A 100 5.48 17.83 -46.40
N GLY A 101 4.89 17.52 -45.25
CA GLY A 101 5.52 17.46 -43.93
C GLY A 101 5.33 18.74 -43.09
N ASP A 102 4.49 19.67 -43.54
CA ASP A 102 4.20 20.91 -42.84
C ASP A 102 3.13 20.71 -41.79
N ILE A 103 3.32 21.37 -40.65
CA ILE A 103 2.36 21.35 -39.56
C ILE A 103 1.10 22.16 -39.91
N VAL A 104 -0.08 21.58 -39.70
CA VAL A 104 -1.38 22.18 -40.07
C VAL A 104 -2.18 22.57 -38.83
N LYS A 105 -2.19 21.70 -37.82
CA LYS A 105 -2.89 21.87 -36.55
C LYS A 105 -2.33 20.91 -35.51
N GLU A 106 -2.79 21.04 -34.28
CA GLU A 106 -2.64 20.02 -33.25
C GLU A 106 -3.98 19.64 -32.64
N PHE A 107 -4.10 18.37 -32.28
CA PHE A 107 -5.10 17.93 -31.33
C PHE A 107 -4.46 17.94 -29.95
N TYR A 108 -5.18 18.46 -28.95
CA TYR A 108 -4.69 18.52 -27.59
C TYR A 108 -5.81 18.26 -26.60
N ARG A 109 -5.46 17.79 -25.41
CA ARG A 109 -6.38 17.68 -24.29
C ARG A 109 -6.36 18.96 -23.50
N GLU A 110 -7.55 19.48 -23.22
CA GLU A 110 -7.68 20.45 -22.15
C GLU A 110 -7.41 19.74 -20.83
N VAL A 111 -6.36 20.13 -20.13
CA VAL A 111 -6.14 19.68 -18.76
C VAL A 111 -6.95 20.62 -17.89
N PRO A 112 -8.10 20.18 -17.34
CA PRO A 112 -8.88 21.03 -16.46
C PRO A 112 -7.97 21.45 -15.32
N PHE A 113 -7.84 22.76 -15.18
CA PHE A 113 -7.05 23.35 -14.13
C PHE A 113 -7.67 22.95 -12.79
N GLU A 114 -7.09 21.97 -12.08
CA GLU A 114 -7.56 21.62 -10.74
C GLU A 114 -7.43 22.86 -9.86
N LYS A 115 -8.58 23.46 -9.52
CA LYS A 115 -8.64 24.58 -8.58
C LYS A 115 -8.17 24.08 -7.23
N THR A 116 -6.88 24.19 -6.98
CA THR A 116 -6.38 24.24 -5.61
C THR A 116 -7.09 25.41 -4.92
N CYS A 117 -7.74 25.16 -3.79
CA CYS A 117 -8.40 26.22 -3.03
C CYS A 117 -7.33 27.19 -2.54
N PHE A 118 -7.38 28.44 -2.98
CA PHE A 118 -6.36 29.43 -2.63
C PHE A 118 -6.28 29.69 -1.11
N GLU A 119 -7.39 29.53 -0.38
CA GLU A 119 -7.39 29.57 1.08
C GLU A 119 -6.48 28.50 1.68
N GLN A 120 -6.50 27.28 1.15
CA GLN A 120 -5.62 26.19 1.59
C GLN A 120 -4.14 26.51 1.33
N VAL A 121 -3.82 27.25 0.26
CA VAL A 121 -2.46 27.74 -0.01
C VAL A 121 -2.03 28.75 1.06
N LEU A 122 -2.89 29.71 1.41
CA LEU A 122 -2.59 30.73 2.43
C LEU A 122 -2.42 30.14 3.84
N VAL A 123 -3.22 29.14 4.16
CA VAL A 123 -3.19 28.35 5.40
C VAL A 123 -1.82 27.68 5.56
N VAL A 124 -1.38 26.93 4.53
CA VAL A 124 -0.04 26.32 4.50
C VAL A 124 1.07 27.38 4.55
N CYS A 125 0.88 28.51 3.85
CA CYS A 125 1.82 29.62 3.91
C CYS A 125 1.95 30.17 5.32
N ARG A 126 0.85 30.38 6.06
CA ARG A 126 0.86 30.98 7.41
C ARG A 126 1.83 30.29 8.36
N SER A 127 1.75 28.96 8.44
CA SER A 127 2.55 28.13 9.34
C SER A 127 4.05 28.13 8.99
N ILE A 128 4.36 28.26 7.70
CA ILE A 128 5.75 28.28 7.24
C ILE A 128 6.33 29.70 7.34
N VAL A 129 5.61 30.69 6.81
CA VAL A 129 6.00 32.10 6.69
C VAL A 129 6.34 32.73 8.04
N GLN A 130 5.59 32.43 9.11
CA GLN A 130 5.90 32.93 10.46
C GLN A 130 7.34 32.60 10.93
N ASN A 131 7.88 31.47 10.50
CA ASN A 131 9.21 31.00 10.90
C ASN A 131 10.33 31.43 9.92
N ILE A 132 9.99 31.71 8.66
CA ILE A 132 10.94 32.17 7.63
C ILE A 132 11.18 33.67 7.74
N PHE A 133 10.13 34.44 8.01
CA PHE A 133 10.13 35.90 7.93
C PHE A 133 11.09 36.56 8.93
N ILE A 134 11.56 35.80 9.93
CA ILE A 134 12.55 36.24 10.91
C ILE A 134 13.97 36.32 10.32
N ASN A 135 14.26 35.56 9.26
CA ASN A 135 15.64 35.37 8.76
C ASN A 135 15.96 36.11 7.44
N TYR A 136 14.99 36.78 6.81
CA TYR A 136 15.21 37.50 5.54
C TYR A 136 14.63 38.92 5.60
N ASP A 137 15.32 39.87 4.95
CA ASP A 137 14.96 41.29 4.98
C ASP A 137 14.06 41.72 3.81
N LEU A 138 13.96 40.89 2.77
CA LEU A 138 13.30 41.20 1.50
C LEU A 138 12.54 39.97 0.95
N PHE A 139 11.24 40.14 0.70
CA PHE A 139 10.36 39.07 0.23
C PHE A 139 9.76 39.37 -1.14
N PHE A 140 9.82 38.41 -2.06
CA PHE A 140 9.08 38.46 -3.33
C PHE A 140 7.93 37.47 -3.30
N CYS A 141 6.74 37.94 -3.66
CA CYS A 141 5.53 37.16 -3.74
C CYS A 141 5.10 37.06 -5.20
N VAL A 142 5.24 35.87 -5.80
CA VAL A 142 4.82 35.61 -7.17
C VAL A 142 3.35 35.24 -7.16
N VAL A 143 2.51 36.04 -7.81
CA VAL A 143 1.04 35.92 -7.80
C VAL A 143 0.45 35.64 -9.19
N SER A 144 1.29 35.10 -10.08
CA SER A 144 0.90 34.70 -11.44
C SER A 144 -0.25 33.69 -11.41
N CYS A 145 -1.19 33.82 -12.35
CA CYS A 145 -2.31 32.89 -12.53
C CYS A 145 -3.29 32.81 -11.34
N MET A 146 -3.32 33.84 -10.48
CA MET A 146 -4.30 34.02 -9.41
C MET A 146 -5.45 34.94 -9.83
N THR A 147 -6.64 34.76 -9.26
CA THR A 147 -7.75 35.70 -9.45
C THR A 147 -7.47 37.03 -8.74
N ASN A 148 -8.19 38.11 -9.09
CA ASN A 148 -8.02 39.41 -8.42
C ASN A 148 -8.30 39.34 -6.91
N GLU A 149 -9.26 38.51 -6.49
CA GLU A 149 -9.59 38.28 -5.08
C GLU A 149 -8.44 37.56 -4.36
N GLU A 150 -7.92 36.50 -4.97
CA GLU A 150 -6.77 35.75 -4.44
C GLU A 150 -5.53 36.63 -4.33
N LYS A 151 -5.27 37.49 -5.32
CA LYS A 151 -4.17 38.48 -5.28
C LYS A 151 -4.31 39.45 -4.12
N GLN A 152 -5.52 39.93 -3.84
CA GLN A 152 -5.77 40.82 -2.70
C GLN A 152 -5.49 40.10 -1.37
N LYS A 153 -5.94 38.85 -1.25
CA LYS A 153 -5.72 38.01 -0.07
C LYS A 153 -4.23 37.66 0.15
N ALA A 154 -3.49 37.25 -0.90
CA ALA A 154 -2.02 37.09 -0.83
C ALA A 154 -1.32 38.38 -0.41
N ARG A 155 -1.79 39.52 -0.92
CA ARG A 155 -1.23 40.84 -0.58
C ARG A 155 -1.43 41.18 0.89
N ALA A 156 -2.64 41.00 1.40
CA ALA A 156 -2.94 41.21 2.81
C ALA A 156 -2.10 40.27 3.70
N PHE A 157 -2.03 38.98 3.32
CA PHE A 157 -1.27 37.97 4.04
C PHE A 157 0.23 38.31 4.12
N CYS A 158 0.91 38.57 2.99
CA CYS A 158 2.36 38.81 3.08
C CYS A 158 2.69 40.11 3.84
N LYS A 159 1.84 41.14 3.69
CA LYS A 159 2.00 42.43 4.39
C LYS A 159 1.77 42.34 5.90
N SER A 160 1.05 41.35 6.40
CA SER A 160 0.90 41.16 7.86
C SER A 160 2.16 40.62 8.54
N TYR A 161 3.12 40.08 7.77
CA TYR A 161 4.34 39.47 8.30
C TYR A 161 5.63 40.23 7.95
N CYS A 162 5.70 40.89 6.79
CA CYS A 162 6.82 41.78 6.45
C CYS A 162 6.34 43.01 5.66
N ASN A 163 6.93 44.16 5.98
CA ASN A 163 6.65 45.42 5.29
C ASN A 163 7.39 45.57 3.95
N ARG A 164 8.46 44.79 3.72
CA ARG A 164 9.28 44.79 2.50
C ARG A 164 8.93 43.60 1.60
N VAL A 165 7.67 43.55 1.17
CA VAL A 165 7.16 42.52 0.23
C VAL A 165 6.86 43.14 -1.14
N TYR A 166 7.41 42.52 -2.18
CA TYR A 166 7.16 42.88 -3.58
C TYR A 166 6.28 41.83 -4.25
N PHE A 167 5.19 42.28 -4.91
CA PHE A 167 4.29 41.39 -5.63
C PHE A 167 4.59 41.43 -7.12
N VAL A 168 4.74 40.26 -7.73
CA VAL A 168 5.15 40.11 -9.13
C VAL A 168 4.18 39.21 -9.90
N GLU A 169 3.74 39.69 -11.06
CA GLU A 169 2.74 39.04 -11.93
C GLU A 169 3.34 37.97 -12.84
N LYS A 170 4.64 38.04 -13.14
CA LYS A 170 5.43 37.06 -13.90
C LYS A 170 6.85 37.06 -13.33
N GLY A 171 7.54 35.92 -13.43
CA GLY A 171 8.75 35.59 -12.66
C GLY A 171 9.76 36.74 -12.52
N PRO A 172 10.47 36.85 -11.39
CA PRO A 172 11.06 38.12 -10.94
C PRO A 172 12.46 38.35 -11.54
N ALA A 173 12.63 37.90 -12.79
CA ALA A 173 13.86 37.36 -13.33
C ALA A 173 15.08 38.28 -13.28
N LYS A 174 14.82 39.58 -13.40
CA LYS A 174 15.88 40.58 -13.51
C LYS A 174 16.18 41.25 -12.16
N ILE A 175 15.18 41.37 -11.29
CA ILE A 175 15.27 42.11 -10.02
C ILE A 175 15.98 41.26 -8.95
N LEU A 176 15.85 39.93 -9.01
CA LEU A 176 16.46 39.02 -8.03
C LEU A 176 17.97 38.81 -8.20
N LYS A 177 18.55 39.22 -9.33
CA LYS A 177 19.96 38.92 -9.67
C LYS A 177 20.97 39.81 -8.90
N GLU A 178 20.50 40.91 -8.31
CA GLU A 178 21.37 41.99 -7.81
C GLU A 178 21.31 42.16 -6.27
N GLU A 179 20.48 41.39 -5.56
CA GLU A 179 20.21 41.59 -4.12
C GLU A 179 20.63 40.37 -3.28
N GLN A 180 21.31 40.60 -2.14
CA GLN A 180 21.59 39.55 -1.14
C GLN A 180 20.47 39.50 -0.09
N SER A 181 20.14 38.31 0.43
CA SER A 181 19.09 38.07 1.46
C SER A 181 17.64 38.21 0.95
N VAL A 182 17.32 37.53 -0.16
CA VAL A 182 15.97 37.53 -0.75
C VAL A 182 15.30 36.17 -0.61
N PHE A 183 14.04 36.17 -0.17
CA PHE A 183 13.20 34.99 -0.14
C PHE A 183 12.00 35.12 -1.11
N VAL A 184 11.76 34.11 -1.94
CA VAL A 184 10.63 34.09 -2.88
C VAL A 184 9.53 33.14 -2.40
N CYS A 185 8.35 33.69 -2.11
CA CYS A 185 7.13 32.92 -1.92
C CYS A 185 6.38 32.82 -3.26
N ASP A 186 6.37 31.64 -3.86
CA ASP A 186 5.74 31.42 -5.16
C ASP A 186 4.33 30.80 -4.98
N PHE A 187 3.30 31.65 -5.13
CA PHE A 187 1.89 31.23 -5.15
C PHE A 187 1.42 30.83 -6.54
N SER A 188 2.30 30.89 -7.55
CA SER A 188 1.94 30.44 -8.89
C SER A 188 1.67 28.94 -8.87
N ARG A 189 0.60 28.55 -9.57
CA ARG A 189 0.08 27.18 -9.49
C ARG A 189 0.87 26.17 -10.33
N TYR A 190 2.07 26.56 -10.80
CA TYR A 190 2.87 25.83 -11.79
C TYR A 190 4.37 25.82 -11.45
N PHE A 191 4.66 25.31 -10.26
CA PHE A 191 6.00 25.22 -9.66
C PHE A 191 7.16 24.64 -10.52
N PRO A 192 6.98 23.63 -11.40
CA PRO A 192 8.12 22.93 -12.01
C PRO A 192 9.10 23.78 -12.86
N LEU A 193 8.69 24.98 -13.27
CA LEU A 193 9.46 25.88 -14.14
C LEU A 193 10.15 27.02 -13.37
N SER A 194 9.45 27.68 -12.43
CA SER A 194 10.04 28.71 -11.57
C SER A 194 11.21 28.18 -10.72
N GLU A 195 11.17 26.88 -10.37
CA GLU A 195 12.25 26.17 -9.67
C GLU A 195 13.61 26.28 -10.39
N ILE A 196 13.62 26.22 -11.72
CA ILE A 196 14.84 26.33 -12.53
C ILE A 196 15.47 27.71 -12.33
N LEU A 197 14.63 28.75 -12.32
CA LEU A 197 15.04 30.14 -12.20
C LEU A 197 15.64 30.43 -10.82
N TYR A 198 14.94 30.06 -9.76
CA TYR A 198 15.41 30.29 -8.39
C TYR A 198 16.72 29.56 -8.11
N LYS A 199 16.87 28.32 -8.59
CA LYS A 199 18.13 27.58 -8.49
C LYS A 199 19.26 28.23 -9.28
N LYS A 200 19.01 28.70 -10.51
CA LYS A 200 20.04 29.34 -11.35
C LYS A 200 20.53 30.67 -10.77
N TRP A 201 19.67 31.41 -10.07
CA TRP A 201 20.02 32.70 -9.47
C TRP A 201 20.41 32.65 -8.01
N ASN A 202 20.47 31.46 -7.40
CA ASN A 202 20.83 31.32 -6.00
C ASN A 202 19.89 32.12 -5.07
N VAL A 203 18.59 31.95 -5.26
CA VAL A 203 17.55 32.60 -4.44
C VAL A 203 16.83 31.54 -3.64
N ASP A 204 16.59 31.81 -2.36
CA ASP A 204 15.85 30.91 -1.49
C ASP A 204 14.35 31.10 -1.76
N TYR A 205 13.60 30.01 -1.87
CA TYR A 205 12.21 30.07 -2.29
C TYR A 205 11.34 29.03 -1.61
N MET A 206 10.04 29.20 -1.73
CA MET A 206 9.04 28.24 -1.30
C MET A 206 7.91 28.16 -2.30
N SER A 207 7.39 26.95 -2.46
CA SER A 207 6.40 26.60 -3.46
C SER A 207 5.49 25.49 -2.97
N TYR A 208 4.30 25.38 -3.56
CA TYR A 208 3.29 24.44 -3.13
C TYR A 208 2.67 23.68 -4.30
N ASN A 209 2.43 22.38 -4.10
CA ASN A 209 1.60 21.58 -4.97
C ASN A 209 0.53 20.87 -4.13
N LEU A 210 -0.62 21.53 -3.99
CA LEU A 210 -1.76 21.01 -3.22
C LEU A 210 -2.73 20.16 -4.06
N ALA A 211 -2.61 20.18 -5.40
CA ALA A 211 -3.46 19.40 -6.30
C ALA A 211 -3.48 17.90 -5.93
N LEU A 212 -2.37 17.39 -5.40
CA LEU A 212 -2.25 16.00 -4.99
C LEU A 212 -3.09 15.67 -3.74
N LEU A 213 -3.25 16.58 -2.78
CA LEU A 213 -4.03 16.34 -1.55
C LEU A 213 -5.54 16.29 -1.81
N CYS A 214 -5.99 16.83 -2.95
CA CYS A 214 -7.39 16.75 -3.39
C CYS A 214 -7.74 15.39 -4.02
N ARG A 215 -6.76 14.51 -4.30
CA ARG A 215 -7.04 13.19 -4.89
C ARG A 215 -7.74 12.29 -3.88
N GLU A 216 -8.86 11.70 -4.29
CA GLU A 216 -9.62 10.78 -3.42
C GLU A 216 -8.80 9.58 -2.95
N GLU A 217 -7.83 9.11 -3.73
CA GLU A 217 -6.89 8.06 -3.30
C GLU A 217 -6.10 8.46 -2.04
N ILE A 218 -5.58 9.68 -2.01
CA ILE A 218 -4.82 10.22 -0.87
C ILE A 218 -5.74 10.41 0.32
N LYS A 219 -6.96 10.94 0.12
CA LYS A 219 -7.95 11.04 1.20
C LYS A 219 -8.32 9.67 1.78
N ASN A 220 -8.53 8.67 0.93
CA ASN A 220 -8.83 7.30 1.34
C ASN A 220 -7.69 6.68 2.16
N ASN A 221 -6.45 6.97 1.79
CA ASN A 221 -5.30 6.54 2.55
C ASN A 221 -5.20 7.25 3.91
N ILE A 222 -5.47 8.56 3.98
CA ILE A 222 -5.52 9.32 5.25
C ILE A 222 -6.60 8.73 6.17
N ARG A 223 -7.82 8.51 5.64
CA ARG A 223 -8.93 7.87 6.36
C ARG A 223 -8.54 6.48 6.87
N GLY A 224 -7.88 5.69 6.04
CA GLY A 224 -7.45 4.34 6.38
C GLY A 224 -6.38 4.30 7.49
N ILE A 225 -5.37 5.17 7.41
CA ILE A 225 -4.37 5.30 8.49
C ILE A 225 -5.02 5.85 9.76
N ALA A 226 -5.90 6.85 9.65
CA ALA A 226 -6.59 7.42 10.80
C ALA A 226 -7.28 6.33 11.62
N LYS A 227 -7.96 5.36 10.98
CA LYS A 227 -8.62 4.20 11.63
C LYS A 227 -7.72 3.37 12.56
N LEU A 228 -6.40 3.41 12.38
CA LEU A 228 -5.42 2.74 13.27
C LEU A 228 -5.23 3.44 14.62
N TYR A 229 -5.80 4.63 14.79
CA TYR A 229 -5.72 5.45 16.00
C TYR A 229 -7.09 5.58 16.65
N LYS A 230 -7.11 5.55 17.99
CA LYS A 230 -8.36 5.70 18.76
C LYS A 230 -9.01 7.04 18.44
N GLN A 231 -8.24 8.10 18.60
CA GLN A 231 -8.58 9.45 18.14
C GLN A 231 -7.30 10.10 17.58
N ILE A 232 -7.47 10.93 16.57
CA ILE A 232 -6.41 11.77 16.02
C ILE A 232 -6.72 13.23 16.29
N ALA A 233 -5.68 14.05 16.31
CA ALA A 233 -5.81 15.49 16.24
C ALA A 233 -5.28 16.03 14.91
N VAL A 234 -5.79 17.18 14.49
CA VAL A 234 -5.25 18.01 13.41
C VAL A 234 -5.11 19.42 13.95
N VAL A 235 -4.42 20.30 13.23
CA VAL A 235 -4.28 21.71 13.62
C VAL A 235 -5.26 22.53 12.78
N ASP A 236 -5.95 23.50 13.39
CA ASP A 236 -6.74 24.47 12.62
C ASP A 236 -5.82 25.32 11.75
N ASN A 237 -6.36 25.90 10.67
CA ASN A 237 -5.52 26.61 9.71
C ASN A 237 -4.30 25.77 9.24
N ASP A 238 -4.44 24.43 9.24
CA ASP A 238 -3.68 23.47 8.47
C ASP A 238 -4.63 22.78 7.48
N LEU A 239 -4.11 22.30 6.36
CA LEU A 239 -4.93 21.65 5.33
C LEU A 239 -5.79 20.50 5.88
N LEU A 240 -5.24 19.72 6.82
CA LEU A 240 -5.97 18.60 7.42
C LEU A 240 -7.01 19.07 8.47
N GLY A 241 -6.82 20.27 9.03
CA GLY A 241 -7.81 20.95 9.87
C GLY A 241 -9.09 21.24 9.11
N ASP A 242 -8.96 21.86 7.93
CA ASP A 242 -10.08 22.18 7.05
C ASP A 242 -10.80 20.93 6.54
N MET A 243 -10.06 19.83 6.38
CA MET A 243 -10.57 18.52 5.94
C MET A 243 -10.95 17.59 7.09
N SER A 244 -10.96 18.06 8.34
CA SER A 244 -11.17 17.22 9.53
C SER A 244 -12.40 16.32 9.42
N SER A 245 -13.54 16.87 8.98
CA SER A 245 -14.79 16.15 8.75
C SER A 245 -14.72 15.12 7.61
N GLU A 246 -13.87 15.33 6.61
CA GLU A 246 -13.63 14.36 5.53
C GLU A 246 -12.72 13.20 5.97
N ILE A 247 -11.91 13.39 7.01
CA ILE A 247 -11.02 12.37 7.55
C ILE A 247 -11.80 11.42 8.48
N ARG A 248 -12.51 11.99 9.46
CA ARG A 248 -13.37 11.27 10.41
C ARG A 248 -14.20 12.25 11.26
N ASP A 249 -15.37 11.84 11.74
CA ASP A 249 -16.26 12.70 12.54
C ASP A 249 -15.72 13.11 13.93
N ASP A 250 -14.80 12.33 14.52
CA ASP A 250 -14.31 12.55 15.90
C ASP A 250 -12.90 13.17 15.99
N VAL A 251 -12.42 13.78 14.90
CA VAL A 251 -11.11 14.44 14.86
C VAL A 251 -11.08 15.62 15.84
N PHE A 252 -10.03 15.68 16.67
CA PHE A 252 -9.81 16.82 17.56
C PHE A 252 -9.03 17.92 16.81
N VAL A 253 -9.51 19.16 16.83
CA VAL A 253 -8.84 20.27 16.16
C VAL A 253 -8.09 21.13 17.19
N LEU A 254 -6.77 21.21 17.05
CA LEU A 254 -5.88 22.03 17.87
C LEU A 254 -5.90 23.47 17.35
N ASN A 255 -6.05 24.45 18.23
CA ASN A 255 -5.91 25.86 17.84
C ASN A 255 -4.43 26.18 17.59
N SER A 256 -4.08 26.55 16.36
CA SER A 256 -2.71 26.93 15.97
C SER A 256 -2.13 28.08 16.79
N GLU A 257 -2.95 29.00 17.30
CA GLU A 257 -2.51 30.13 18.13
C GLU A 257 -2.05 29.70 19.54
N GLU A 258 -2.40 28.49 19.99
CA GLU A 258 -2.03 27.95 21.29
C GLU A 258 -0.78 27.04 21.23
N LEU A 259 -0.15 26.93 20.05
CA LEU A 259 1.08 26.18 19.84
C LEU A 259 2.29 27.09 20.04
N ASN A 260 3.15 26.73 20.99
CA ASN A 260 4.36 27.45 21.33
C ASN A 260 5.60 26.57 21.14
N TRP A 261 6.71 27.13 20.67
CA TRP A 261 7.96 26.38 20.62
C TRP A 261 8.55 26.21 22.03
N ASN A 262 8.68 24.96 22.50
CA ASN A 262 9.34 24.63 23.75
C ASN A 262 10.81 24.27 23.48
N LYS A 263 11.72 25.16 23.88
CA LYS A 263 13.17 24.99 23.67
C LYS A 263 13.76 23.84 24.48
N GLU A 264 13.27 23.59 25.68
CA GLU A 264 13.80 22.55 26.57
C GLU A 264 13.50 21.17 25.99
N GLU A 265 12.26 20.98 25.56
CA GLU A 265 11.82 19.71 24.96
C GLU A 265 12.15 19.60 23.48
N SER A 266 12.59 20.70 22.86
CA SER A 266 12.91 20.81 21.44
C SER A 266 11.74 20.38 20.53
N CYS A 267 10.52 20.73 20.92
CA CYS A 267 9.29 20.45 20.18
C CYS A 267 8.21 21.50 20.46
N TYR A 268 7.07 21.41 19.78
CA TYR A 268 5.94 22.31 20.05
C TYR A 268 5.20 21.88 21.31
N GLU A 269 4.85 22.85 22.14
CA GLU A 269 3.98 22.71 23.30
C GLU A 269 2.60 23.30 22.98
N TYR A 270 1.55 22.52 23.23
CA TYR A 270 0.18 23.02 23.14
C TYR A 270 -0.31 23.42 24.53
N VAL A 271 -0.62 24.71 24.70
CA VAL A 271 -1.06 25.26 26.00
C VAL A 271 -2.50 24.89 26.31
N GLY A 272 -3.30 24.60 25.27
CA GLY A 272 -4.67 24.10 25.42
C GLY A 272 -4.75 22.66 25.96
N LYS A 273 -5.98 22.16 26.11
CA LYS A 273 -6.23 20.81 26.62
C LYS A 273 -6.40 19.80 25.48
N VAL A 274 -5.42 18.91 25.32
CA VAL A 274 -5.54 17.75 24.43
C VAL A 274 -6.24 16.59 25.18
N PRO A 275 -7.30 15.98 24.61
CA PRO A 275 -7.94 14.79 25.18
C PRO A 275 -6.95 13.63 25.36
N LYS A 276 -7.23 12.73 26.31
CA LYS A 276 -6.31 11.61 26.56
C LYS A 276 -6.31 10.60 25.42
N GLU A 277 -7.43 10.53 24.70
CA GLU A 277 -7.74 9.61 23.61
C GLU A 277 -6.98 9.96 22.32
N VAL A 278 -6.53 11.21 22.15
CA VAL A 278 -5.70 11.64 21.02
C VAL A 278 -4.36 10.91 21.10
N GLU A 279 -4.12 9.99 20.16
CA GLU A 279 -2.89 9.19 20.11
C GLU A 279 -1.82 9.85 19.22
N CYS A 280 -2.23 10.68 18.25
CA CYS A 280 -1.30 11.39 17.38
C CYS A 280 -1.90 12.68 16.83
N VAL A 281 -1.04 13.58 16.35
CA VAL A 281 -1.41 14.76 15.57
C VAL A 281 -1.04 14.54 14.12
N PHE A 282 -1.98 14.77 13.22
CA PHE A 282 -1.80 14.73 11.79
C PHE A 282 -1.70 16.15 11.26
N MET A 283 -0.68 16.38 10.44
CA MET A 283 -0.40 17.70 9.89
C MET A 283 -0.01 17.61 8.41
N ALA A 284 -0.38 18.63 7.65
CA ALA A 284 0.09 18.79 6.28
C ALA A 284 1.46 19.49 6.23
N VAL A 285 1.80 20.30 7.23
CA VAL A 285 2.94 21.22 7.13
C VAL A 285 3.98 21.00 8.23
N TYR A 286 5.23 21.30 7.89
CA TYR A 286 6.43 21.01 8.67
C TYR A 286 6.54 21.82 9.96
N PHE A 287 6.91 21.13 11.05
CA PHE A 287 7.46 21.75 12.26
C PHE A 287 8.98 21.53 12.34
N TYR A 288 9.73 22.58 12.68
CA TYR A 288 11.12 22.42 13.10
C TYR A 288 11.13 21.70 14.46
N GLY A 289 12.07 20.77 14.71
CA GLY A 289 12.21 20.09 16.01
C GLY A 289 11.86 18.59 16.04
N ARG A 290 11.64 18.05 17.24
CA ARG A 290 11.17 16.67 17.43
C ARG A 290 9.73 16.57 16.95
N MET A 291 9.40 15.50 16.23
CA MET A 291 8.05 15.18 15.73
C MET A 291 7.09 14.75 16.86
N LEU A 292 6.99 15.59 17.88
CA LEU A 292 6.21 15.42 19.09
C LEU A 292 5.50 16.72 19.41
N LEU A 293 4.29 16.61 19.93
CA LEU A 293 3.60 17.68 20.63
C LEU A 293 3.71 17.42 22.13
N PHE A 294 4.25 18.38 22.87
CA PHE A 294 4.30 18.35 24.32
C PHE A 294 3.04 18.99 24.89
N GLN A 295 2.41 18.32 25.84
CA GLN A 295 1.28 18.89 26.58
C GLN A 295 1.17 18.23 27.95
N ASN A 296 1.14 19.02 29.02
CA ASN A 296 0.96 18.53 30.40
C ASN A 296 1.85 17.31 30.76
N ARG A 297 3.16 17.39 30.45
CA ARG A 297 4.14 16.30 30.69
C ARG A 297 3.88 15.02 29.89
N ARG A 298 3.10 15.11 28.83
CA ARG A 298 2.84 14.03 27.88
C ARG A 298 3.36 14.45 26.51
N TYR A 299 3.91 13.47 25.80
CA TYR A 299 4.26 13.59 24.39
C TYR A 299 3.21 12.92 23.52
N VAL A 300 2.82 13.59 22.44
CA VAL A 300 1.91 13.08 21.41
C VAL A 300 2.66 13.05 20.07
N PRO A 301 2.86 11.89 19.43
CA PRO A 301 3.50 11.80 18.12
C PRO A 301 2.84 12.66 17.05
N VAL A 302 3.65 13.29 16.21
CA VAL A 302 3.20 14.12 15.08
C VAL A 302 3.55 13.41 13.77
N PHE A 303 2.55 13.20 12.90
CA PHE A 303 2.72 12.64 11.56
C PHE A 303 2.50 13.72 10.49
N MET A 304 3.46 13.82 9.58
CA MET A 304 3.34 14.60 8.37
C MET A 304 2.73 13.75 7.26
N LEU A 305 1.42 13.90 7.01
CA LEU A 305 0.67 13.01 6.11
C LEU A 305 0.88 13.22 4.60
N PRO A 306 1.23 14.40 4.07
CA PRO A 306 1.32 14.57 2.63
C PRO A 306 2.33 13.63 1.99
N HIS A 307 3.42 13.31 2.66
CA HIS A 307 4.49 12.49 2.08
C HIS A 307 4.30 10.97 2.26
N ALA A 308 3.59 10.57 3.30
CA ALA A 308 3.46 9.17 3.69
C ALA A 308 2.31 8.44 2.98
N ILE A 309 1.63 9.10 2.03
CA ILE A 309 0.36 8.66 1.42
C ILE A 309 0.36 8.77 -0.12
N GLY A 310 1.44 9.31 -0.69
CA GLY A 310 1.67 9.46 -2.12
C GLY A 310 2.86 10.38 -2.34
N ASP A 311 3.38 10.47 -3.57
CA ASP A 311 4.42 11.41 -3.97
C ASP A 311 3.91 12.87 -3.97
N ILE A 312 3.27 13.31 -2.88
CA ILE A 312 2.99 14.71 -2.65
C ILE A 312 4.32 15.35 -2.34
N ASN A 313 4.91 15.93 -3.37
CA ASN A 313 6.06 16.79 -3.25
C ASN A 313 5.54 18.13 -2.67
N ILE A 314 5.20 18.16 -1.38
CA ILE A 314 5.34 19.40 -0.60
C ILE A 314 6.83 19.64 -0.43
N SER A 315 7.47 19.97 -1.55
CA SER A 315 8.83 20.42 -1.53
C SER A 315 8.77 21.87 -1.04
N THR A 316 8.67 22.06 0.27
CA THR A 316 9.21 23.24 0.92
C THR A 316 10.71 23.20 0.67
N VAL A 317 11.13 23.59 -0.54
CA VAL A 317 12.54 23.60 -0.91
C VAL A 317 13.17 24.83 -0.29
N PHE A 318 13.47 24.73 1.00
CA PHE A 318 14.39 25.65 1.65
C PHE A 318 15.79 25.46 1.07
N HIS A 319 16.09 26.01 -0.10
CA HIS A 319 17.51 26.17 -0.41
C HIS A 319 18.09 27.11 0.66
N ASP A 320 19.15 26.66 1.34
CA ASP A 320 20.14 27.50 2.00
C ASP A 320 21.45 27.02 1.39
N GLN A 321 22.05 27.84 0.52
CA GLN A 321 23.26 27.45 -0.20
C GLN A 321 24.54 27.58 0.63
N ASN A 322 24.48 28.11 1.86
CA ASN A 322 25.64 28.04 2.75
C ASN A 322 25.88 26.63 3.31
N ASP A 323 24.93 25.71 3.09
CA ASP A 323 25.07 24.33 3.53
C ASP A 323 25.18 23.36 2.34
N LYS A 324 26.42 23.07 1.92
CA LYS A 324 26.72 22.01 0.92
C LYS A 324 26.25 20.61 1.35
N LEU A 325 25.92 20.39 2.63
CA LEU A 325 25.25 19.15 3.07
C LEU A 325 23.78 19.11 2.64
N TYR A 326 23.16 20.24 2.31
CA TYR A 326 21.72 20.36 2.19
C TYR A 326 21.14 19.62 0.96
N GLN A 327 21.80 19.66 -0.20
CA GLN A 327 21.28 19.04 -1.44
C GLN A 327 21.34 17.50 -1.45
N GLU A 328 22.37 16.88 -0.85
CA GLU A 328 22.37 15.43 -0.57
C GLU A 328 21.48 15.08 0.63
N SER A 329 21.23 16.05 1.53
CA SER A 329 20.39 15.85 2.71
C SER A 329 18.90 15.79 2.41
N ASN A 330 18.33 16.45 1.39
CA ASN A 330 16.86 16.54 1.30
C ASN A 330 16.14 15.21 1.02
N ARG A 331 16.75 14.31 0.24
CA ARG A 331 16.21 12.94 0.06
C ARG A 331 16.44 12.05 1.29
N LYS A 332 17.48 12.35 2.10
CA LYS A 332 17.76 11.68 3.38
C LYS A 332 16.84 12.21 4.49
N LYS A 333 16.83 13.52 4.76
CA LYS A 333 15.97 14.25 5.71
C LYS A 333 14.48 13.92 5.55
N LYS A 334 13.96 13.82 4.32
CA LYS A 334 12.54 13.42 4.08
C LYS A 334 12.23 12.04 4.66
N ASN A 335 13.02 11.04 4.29
CA ASN A 335 12.88 9.67 4.83
C ASN A 335 13.15 9.62 6.33
N ASP A 336 14.01 10.51 6.85
CA ASP A 336 14.39 10.50 8.27
C ASP A 336 13.28 11.07 9.17
N ILE A 337 12.50 12.06 8.71
CA ILE A 337 11.35 12.58 9.48
C ILE A 337 10.26 11.52 9.65
N GLU A 338 9.86 10.85 8.58
CA GLU A 338 8.79 9.84 8.64
C GLU A 338 9.20 8.61 9.46
N LYS A 339 10.47 8.21 9.36
CA LYS A 339 11.08 7.23 10.27
C LYS A 339 10.91 7.66 11.72
N ILE A 340 11.24 8.92 12.04
CA ILE A 340 11.13 9.46 13.40
C ILE A 340 9.68 9.49 13.89
N SER A 341 8.70 9.89 13.08
CA SER A 341 7.28 9.86 13.45
C SER A 341 6.80 8.43 13.75
N SER A 342 7.17 7.47 12.90
CA SER A 342 6.91 6.05 13.10
C SER A 342 7.53 5.55 14.41
N GLU A 343 8.79 5.89 14.69
CA GLU A 343 9.47 5.54 15.95
C GLU A 343 8.80 6.14 17.19
N PHE A 344 8.43 7.42 17.16
CA PHE A 344 7.76 8.04 18.29
C PHE A 344 6.39 7.42 18.56
N ASP A 345 5.65 7.03 17.51
CA ASP A 345 4.43 6.25 17.69
C ASP A 345 4.69 4.88 18.33
N MET A 346 5.78 4.21 17.96
CA MET A 346 6.21 2.97 18.61
C MET A 346 6.53 3.18 20.10
N ILE A 347 7.32 4.20 20.43
CA ILE A 347 7.82 4.50 21.78
C ILE A 347 6.68 4.94 22.71
N TYR A 348 5.86 5.91 22.29
CA TYR A 348 4.89 6.57 23.17
C TYR A 348 3.52 5.88 23.19
N ASN A 349 3.13 5.18 22.11
CA ASN A 349 1.80 4.57 22.02
C ASN A 349 1.84 3.03 21.98
N ILE A 350 2.61 2.45 21.06
CA ILE A 350 2.48 1.02 20.71
C ILE A 350 3.14 0.12 21.75
N ILE A 351 4.45 0.24 21.97
CA ILE A 351 5.21 -0.65 22.86
C ILE A 351 4.66 -0.63 24.29
N PRO A 352 4.38 0.54 24.92
CA PRO A 352 3.81 0.56 26.26
C PRO A 352 2.44 -0.12 26.34
N LYS A 353 1.60 0.00 25.30
CA LYS A 353 0.28 -0.65 25.27
C LYS A 353 0.41 -2.17 25.13
N LEU A 354 1.32 -2.65 24.28
CA LEU A 354 1.61 -4.07 24.12
C LEU A 354 2.12 -4.70 25.43
N GLN A 355 3.11 -4.06 26.06
CA GLN A 355 3.68 -4.56 27.32
C GLN A 355 2.64 -4.60 28.45
N ARG A 356 1.78 -3.58 28.60
CA ARG A 356 0.69 -3.57 29.59
C ARG A 356 -0.34 -4.70 29.40
N ARG A 357 -0.38 -5.31 28.22
CA ARG A 357 -1.31 -6.40 27.86
C ARG A 357 -0.64 -7.78 27.81
N GLY A 358 0.61 -7.86 28.29
CA GLY A 358 1.36 -9.10 28.37
C GLY A 358 1.93 -9.58 27.03
N ILE A 359 2.23 -8.65 26.11
CA ILE A 359 3.03 -8.92 24.90
C ILE A 359 4.46 -8.51 25.19
N GLU A 360 5.39 -9.45 25.04
CA GLU A 360 6.82 -9.19 25.24
C GLU A 360 7.40 -8.42 24.05
N CYS A 361 8.02 -7.26 24.31
CA CYS A 361 8.64 -6.46 23.27
C CYS A 361 10.18 -6.51 23.39
N VAL A 362 10.85 -6.89 22.31
CA VAL A 362 12.31 -6.92 22.17
C VAL A 362 12.71 -5.89 21.13
N VAL A 363 13.30 -4.77 21.57
CA VAL A 363 13.71 -3.68 20.67
C VAL A 363 15.19 -3.83 20.32
N ILE A 364 15.48 -4.00 19.03
CA ILE A 364 16.84 -4.12 18.49
C ILE A 364 17.32 -2.75 18.00
N GLU A 365 18.51 -2.35 18.41
CA GLU A 365 19.12 -1.06 18.07
C GLU A 365 19.43 -0.93 16.58
N HIS A 366 19.44 0.31 16.11
CA HIS A 366 19.82 0.62 14.73
C HIS A 366 21.30 0.32 14.49
N ILE A 367 21.60 -0.48 13.47
CA ILE A 367 22.98 -0.90 13.18
C ILE A 367 23.71 0.03 12.20
N GLY A 368 23.00 0.84 11.42
CA GLY A 368 23.55 1.62 10.30
C GLY A 368 24.32 2.90 10.66
N SER A 369 24.62 3.14 11.93
CA SER A 369 25.25 4.40 12.38
C SER A 369 26.66 4.57 11.88
N LYS A 370 27.09 5.84 11.79
CA LYS A 370 28.48 6.17 11.41
C LYS A 370 29.47 5.55 12.38
N GLU A 371 29.15 5.52 13.68
CA GLU A 371 29.96 4.88 14.71
C GLU A 371 30.08 3.37 14.48
N ASN A 372 28.95 2.68 14.30
CA ASN A 372 28.94 1.24 14.06
C ASN A 372 29.65 0.90 12.74
N LEU A 373 29.49 1.72 11.71
CA LEU A 373 30.17 1.56 10.43
C LEU A 373 31.69 1.68 10.60
N HIS A 374 32.15 2.66 11.38
CA HIS A 374 33.58 2.84 11.65
C HIS A 374 34.16 1.71 12.51
N GLU A 375 33.39 1.20 13.48
CA GLU A 375 33.78 0.07 14.33
C GLU A 375 33.90 -1.23 13.52
N LEU A 376 32.89 -1.53 12.69
CA LEU A 376 32.80 -2.79 11.96
C LEU A 376 33.64 -2.81 10.67
N LEU A 377 33.84 -1.66 10.02
CA LEU A 377 34.47 -1.55 8.70
C LEU A 377 35.47 -0.38 8.64
N PRO A 378 36.62 -0.47 9.33
CA PRO A 378 37.60 0.62 9.43
C PRO A 378 38.33 0.94 8.12
N GLN A 379 38.31 0.05 7.12
CA GLN A 379 39.07 0.17 5.87
C GLN A 379 38.48 1.15 4.82
N GLY A 380 37.70 2.14 5.25
CA GLY A 380 37.17 3.20 4.38
C GLY A 380 35.75 2.94 3.85
N PRO A 381 35.17 3.91 3.10
CA PRO A 381 33.75 3.99 2.80
C PRO A 381 33.24 2.76 2.04
N MET A 382 31.96 2.43 2.24
CA MET A 382 31.30 1.30 1.58
C MET A 382 31.41 1.39 0.04
N PRO A 383 31.40 0.24 -0.66
CA PRO A 383 31.27 0.23 -2.11
C PRO A 383 30.03 1.02 -2.54
N ASN A 384 30.20 1.99 -3.44
CA ASN A 384 29.10 2.84 -3.91
C ASN A 384 28.22 2.10 -4.94
N ARG A 385 27.61 0.98 -4.55
CA ARG A 385 26.70 0.13 -5.37
C ARG A 385 25.27 0.69 -5.34
N LEU A 386 25.14 1.99 -5.61
CA LEU A 386 23.86 2.70 -5.54
C LEU A 386 22.84 2.15 -6.53
N PHE A 387 21.59 2.04 -6.07
CA PHE A 387 20.42 1.86 -6.93
C PHE A 387 20.27 3.09 -7.85
N ALA A 388 20.72 2.97 -9.09
CA ALA A 388 20.41 3.94 -10.14
C ALA A 388 19.11 3.50 -10.85
N PRO A 389 18.05 4.33 -10.90
CA PRO A 389 16.82 4.00 -11.64
C PRO A 389 17.14 3.68 -13.10
N GLY A 390 16.66 2.51 -13.58
CA GLY A 390 16.89 2.04 -14.95
C GLY A 390 18.20 1.29 -15.20
N LYS A 391 19.06 1.10 -14.18
CA LYS A 391 20.25 0.25 -14.29
C LYS A 391 19.86 -1.19 -14.00
N ASP A 392 20.17 -2.12 -14.91
CA ASP A 392 20.05 -3.55 -14.64
C ASP A 392 21.11 -3.96 -13.60
N LEU A 393 20.66 -4.17 -12.37
CA LEU A 393 21.52 -4.53 -11.23
C LEU A 393 21.78 -6.04 -11.15
N THR A 394 21.26 -6.84 -12.07
CA THR A 394 21.36 -8.31 -12.04
C THR A 394 22.82 -8.75 -12.00
N GLN A 395 23.70 -8.14 -12.80
CA GLN A 395 25.14 -8.46 -12.80
C GLN A 395 25.84 -8.11 -11.49
N GLU A 396 25.48 -6.99 -10.85
CA GLU A 396 26.06 -6.62 -9.56
C GLU A 396 25.53 -7.55 -8.45
N PHE A 397 24.24 -7.94 -8.50
CA PHE A 397 23.63 -8.93 -7.61
C PHE A 397 24.29 -10.30 -7.71
N MET A 398 24.57 -10.78 -8.93
CA MET A 398 25.29 -12.03 -9.19
C MET A 398 26.75 -12.03 -8.72
N ARG A 399 27.35 -10.86 -8.48
CA ARG A 399 28.71 -10.76 -7.91
C ARG A 399 28.69 -10.73 -6.40
N PHE A 400 27.64 -10.19 -5.80
CA PHE A 400 27.48 -10.10 -4.35
C PHE A 400 26.90 -11.39 -3.75
N LEU A 401 25.92 -11.94 -4.42
CA LEU A 401 25.37 -13.26 -4.13
C LEU A 401 26.08 -14.27 -5.04
N ASP A 402 26.08 -15.55 -4.66
CA ASP A 402 26.49 -16.63 -5.56
C ASP A 402 25.79 -16.47 -6.94
N PRO A 403 26.48 -16.59 -8.10
CA PRO A 403 25.90 -16.21 -9.40
C PRO A 403 24.56 -16.89 -9.71
N ASP A 404 24.47 -18.19 -9.48
CA ASP A 404 23.26 -18.99 -9.73
C ASP A 404 22.15 -18.67 -8.73
N TYR A 405 22.50 -18.26 -7.51
CA TYR A 405 21.58 -17.85 -6.46
C TYR A 405 21.08 -16.41 -6.65
N GLY A 406 21.98 -15.51 -7.02
CA GLY A 406 21.76 -14.08 -7.13
C GLY A 406 20.86 -13.68 -8.28
N GLU A 407 21.03 -14.30 -9.45
CA GLU A 407 20.17 -14.05 -10.61
C GLU A 407 18.71 -14.41 -10.31
N LYS A 408 18.49 -15.55 -9.65
CA LYS A 408 17.15 -16.07 -9.36
C LYS A 408 16.39 -15.18 -8.37
N ILE A 409 17.05 -14.76 -7.30
CA ILE A 409 16.47 -13.83 -6.32
C ILE A 409 16.24 -12.46 -6.95
N ALA A 410 17.19 -11.93 -7.72
CA ALA A 410 17.05 -10.62 -8.36
C ALA A 410 15.82 -10.58 -9.28
N LYS A 411 15.59 -11.64 -10.06
CA LYS A 411 14.44 -11.77 -10.96
C LYS A 411 13.11 -11.81 -10.20
N GLU A 412 13.00 -12.63 -9.15
CA GLU A 412 11.75 -12.72 -8.37
C GLU A 412 11.49 -11.43 -7.57
N ARG A 413 12.53 -10.85 -6.97
CA ARG A 413 12.49 -9.57 -6.25
C ARG A 413 12.09 -8.41 -7.16
N GLY A 414 12.52 -8.40 -8.41
CA GLY A 414 12.14 -7.36 -9.38
C GLY A 414 10.63 -7.26 -9.62
N ARG A 415 9.85 -8.27 -9.21
CA ARG A 415 8.38 -8.27 -9.26
C ARG A 415 7.72 -7.61 -8.04
N LEU A 416 8.46 -7.35 -6.96
CA LEU A 416 7.91 -6.69 -5.77
C LEU A 416 7.49 -5.26 -6.11
N LYS A 417 6.21 -4.97 -5.88
CA LYS A 417 5.64 -3.64 -6.03
C LYS A 417 5.14 -3.14 -4.68
N TRP A 418 5.40 -1.88 -4.39
CA TRP A 418 4.79 -1.22 -3.24
C TRP A 418 3.34 -0.89 -3.53
N ILE A 419 2.48 -1.17 -2.56
CA ILE A 419 1.07 -0.79 -2.56
C ILE A 419 0.74 -0.15 -1.21
N ALA A 420 -0.29 0.69 -1.18
CA ALA A 420 -0.76 1.33 0.04
C ALA A 420 -2.28 1.10 0.21
N PRO A 421 -2.76 -0.15 0.32
CA PRO A 421 -4.18 -0.41 0.54
C PRO A 421 -4.64 0.31 1.81
N ARG A 422 -5.61 1.24 1.64
CA ARG A 422 -6.11 2.10 2.74
C ARG A 422 -4.99 2.85 3.48
N GLY A 423 -3.94 3.27 2.75
CA GLY A 423 -2.81 4.04 3.27
C GLY A 423 -1.73 3.21 3.98
N ILE A 424 -1.90 1.91 4.14
CA ILE A 424 -0.92 1.06 4.81
C ILE A 424 0.11 0.56 3.79
N TYR A 425 1.32 1.12 3.82
CA TYR A 425 2.39 0.71 2.92
C TYR A 425 2.88 -0.71 3.18
N GLN A 426 2.82 -1.54 2.14
CA GLN A 426 3.31 -2.92 2.13
C GLN A 426 3.69 -3.34 0.71
N PHE A 427 4.30 -4.53 0.55
CA PHE A 427 4.45 -5.12 -0.76
C PHE A 427 3.14 -5.77 -1.23
N ALA A 428 2.91 -5.72 -2.54
CA ALA A 428 1.89 -6.51 -3.21
C ALA A 428 2.20 -8.00 -3.06
N ASP A 429 1.15 -8.81 -3.13
CA ASP A 429 1.27 -10.25 -3.02
C ASP A 429 2.07 -10.79 -4.21
N ILE A 430 3.08 -11.59 -3.91
CA ILE A 430 3.89 -12.28 -4.90
C ILE A 430 4.11 -13.73 -4.48
N THR A 431 3.98 -14.62 -5.45
CA THR A 431 4.35 -16.03 -5.30
C THR A 431 5.55 -16.34 -6.20
N GLY A 432 6.54 -17.02 -5.64
CA GLY A 432 7.82 -17.33 -6.27
C GLY A 432 8.43 -18.60 -5.68
N LYS A 433 9.52 -19.08 -6.27
CA LYS A 433 10.25 -20.23 -5.73
C LYS A 433 11.11 -19.83 -4.53
N TYR A 434 11.63 -18.61 -4.51
CA TYR A 434 12.60 -18.12 -3.54
C TYR A 434 12.08 -16.94 -2.72
N VAL A 435 11.16 -16.16 -3.27
CA VAL A 435 10.59 -14.97 -2.64
C VAL A 435 9.07 -15.06 -2.69
N ASN A 436 8.46 -15.25 -1.51
CA ASN A 436 7.01 -15.24 -1.34
C ASN A 436 6.59 -14.17 -0.34
N TYR A 437 5.64 -13.34 -0.73
CA TYR A 437 5.08 -12.28 0.09
C TYR A 437 3.56 -12.28 -0.07
N LYS A 438 2.81 -12.29 1.02
CA LYS A 438 1.36 -12.43 0.98
C LYS A 438 0.69 -11.73 2.16
N GLY A 439 -0.33 -10.91 1.90
CA GLY A 439 -1.09 -10.23 2.94
C GLY A 439 -0.23 -9.34 3.86
N GLY A 440 0.83 -8.73 3.33
CA GLY A 440 1.74 -7.93 4.15
C GLY A 440 2.78 -8.74 4.95
N GLU A 441 2.96 -10.02 4.66
CA GLU A 441 3.89 -10.92 5.35
C GLU A 441 4.85 -11.62 4.38
N ARG A 442 6.14 -11.67 4.72
CA ARG A 442 7.13 -12.50 4.03
C ARG A 442 7.01 -13.94 4.52
N PHE A 443 6.98 -14.91 3.59
CA PHE A 443 6.84 -16.32 3.95
C PHE A 443 7.97 -16.79 4.87
N THR A 444 7.60 -17.49 5.94
CA THR A 444 8.55 -18.06 6.92
C THR A 444 8.51 -19.58 6.84
N VAL A 445 9.65 -20.16 6.46
CA VAL A 445 9.79 -21.60 6.23
C VAL A 445 9.75 -22.35 7.55
N GLY A 446 8.86 -23.34 7.64
CA GLY A 446 8.72 -24.21 8.81
C GLY A 446 7.79 -23.66 9.90
N ASN A 447 6.94 -22.67 9.59
CA ASN A 447 5.82 -22.34 10.46
C ASN A 447 4.87 -23.54 10.60
N PRO A 448 4.35 -23.80 11.82
CA PRO A 448 3.42 -24.89 12.06
C PRO A 448 2.00 -24.50 11.62
N ASP A 449 1.20 -25.50 11.24
CA ASP A 449 -0.23 -25.31 10.92
C ASP A 449 -1.04 -24.97 12.18
N GLU A 450 -0.64 -25.51 13.33
CA GLU A 450 -1.25 -25.24 14.63
C GLU A 450 -0.29 -24.48 15.55
N TYR A 451 -0.76 -23.35 16.09
CA TYR A 451 0.01 -22.51 17.00
C TYR A 451 -0.88 -21.81 18.01
N SER A 452 -0.36 -21.53 19.21
CA SER A 452 -1.11 -20.81 20.24
C SER A 452 -0.70 -19.36 20.36
N ASN A 453 0.51 -18.98 19.91
CA ASN A 453 1.04 -17.63 20.03
C ASN A 453 1.80 -17.21 18.77
N THR A 454 2.04 -15.92 18.61
CA THR A 454 2.72 -15.33 17.45
C THR A 454 3.96 -14.59 17.90
N VAL A 455 5.07 -14.77 17.18
CA VAL A 455 6.25 -13.91 17.22
C VAL A 455 6.19 -13.00 16.01
N PHE A 456 5.95 -11.73 16.23
CA PHE A 456 5.97 -10.72 15.18
C PHE A 456 7.39 -10.19 15.00
N LEU A 457 7.84 -10.11 13.75
CA LEU A 457 9.13 -9.55 13.38
C LEU A 457 8.91 -8.27 12.56
N PHE A 458 9.26 -7.12 13.12
CA PHE A 458 9.10 -5.80 12.51
C PHE A 458 10.46 -5.15 12.24
N GLY A 459 10.61 -4.58 11.05
CA GLY A 459 11.82 -3.87 10.66
C GLY A 459 11.92 -3.67 9.15
N PRO A 460 13.08 -3.23 8.66
CA PRO A 460 13.23 -2.71 7.31
C PRO A 460 13.64 -3.78 6.29
N CYS A 461 14.34 -3.35 5.25
CA CYS A 461 14.92 -4.13 4.16
C CYS A 461 15.47 -5.53 4.50
N PHE A 462 16.26 -5.67 5.57
CA PHE A 462 16.82 -6.98 5.95
C PHE A 462 15.87 -7.86 6.76
N VAL A 463 14.85 -7.29 7.41
CA VAL A 463 13.81 -8.07 8.10
C VAL A 463 12.91 -8.77 7.09
N TRP A 464 12.40 -8.05 6.08
CA TRP A 464 11.66 -8.72 5.01
C TRP A 464 12.59 -9.53 4.08
N GLY A 465 13.91 -9.33 4.13
CA GLY A 465 14.91 -10.15 3.44
C GLY A 465 15.21 -9.71 2.02
N SER A 466 15.65 -8.46 1.83
CA SER A 466 15.92 -7.84 0.51
C SER A 466 16.96 -8.57 -0.36
N PHE A 467 17.85 -9.35 0.26
CA PHE A 467 18.99 -10.00 -0.41
C PHE A 467 19.04 -11.51 -0.15
N VAL A 468 17.95 -12.10 0.35
CA VAL A 468 17.89 -13.51 0.74
C VAL A 468 16.56 -14.15 0.32
N GLU A 469 16.61 -15.45 0.03
CA GLU A 469 15.41 -16.27 -0.16
C GLU A 469 14.67 -16.51 1.17
N ASP A 470 13.42 -16.98 1.08
CA ASP A 470 12.55 -17.21 2.24
C ASP A 470 13.22 -18.06 3.33
N SER A 471 13.94 -19.12 2.94
CA SER A 471 14.64 -20.06 3.84
C SER A 471 15.75 -19.42 4.69
N CYS A 472 16.26 -18.27 4.22
CA CYS A 472 17.42 -17.57 4.75
C CYS A 472 17.04 -16.25 5.44
N THR A 473 15.75 -15.91 5.53
CA THR A 473 15.30 -14.73 6.29
C THR A 473 15.55 -14.89 7.80
N ILE A 474 15.63 -13.78 8.54
CA ILE A 474 15.73 -13.80 10.01
C ILE A 474 14.62 -14.67 10.62
N ALA A 475 13.38 -14.51 10.14
CA ALA A 475 12.23 -15.27 10.60
C ALA A 475 12.40 -16.78 10.40
N SER A 476 12.83 -17.22 9.20
CA SER A 476 13.05 -18.65 8.92
C SER A 476 14.23 -19.24 9.68
N VAL A 477 15.27 -18.46 9.96
CA VAL A 477 16.38 -18.91 10.81
C VAL A 477 15.91 -19.05 12.27
N LEU A 478 15.16 -18.09 12.80
CA LEU A 478 14.56 -18.17 14.13
C LEU A 478 13.59 -19.36 14.25
N ARG A 479 12.81 -19.65 13.20
CA ARG A 479 11.83 -20.74 13.16
C ARG A 479 12.44 -22.10 13.47
N LYS A 480 13.67 -22.34 13.04
CA LYS A 480 14.42 -23.59 13.31
C LYS A 480 14.75 -23.78 14.80
N LYS A 481 14.66 -22.73 15.60
CA LYS A 481 15.07 -22.71 17.02
C LYS A 481 13.90 -22.54 17.99
N ILE A 482 12.89 -21.81 17.57
CA ILE A 482 11.69 -21.59 18.39
C ILE A 482 10.83 -22.87 18.37
N ILE A 483 10.11 -23.15 19.47
CA ILE A 483 9.22 -24.32 19.60
C ILE A 483 7.94 -24.17 18.77
N ALA A 484 7.32 -25.28 18.36
CA ALA A 484 6.13 -25.32 17.49
C ALA A 484 4.88 -24.61 18.05
N LYS A 485 4.89 -24.17 19.30
CA LYS A 485 3.79 -23.39 19.91
C LYS A 485 3.62 -22.00 19.28
N TYR A 486 4.66 -21.46 18.64
CA TYR A 486 4.66 -20.11 18.07
C TYR A 486 4.64 -20.13 16.54
N TYR A 487 3.80 -19.28 15.94
CA TYR A 487 3.92 -18.87 14.55
C TYR A 487 4.84 -17.65 14.45
N ILE A 488 5.80 -17.62 13.52
CA ILE A 488 6.64 -16.42 13.31
C ILE A 488 6.11 -15.65 12.11
N LYS A 489 5.58 -14.46 12.37
CA LYS A 489 5.07 -13.55 11.34
C LYS A 489 6.15 -12.56 10.95
N ASN A 490 6.68 -12.70 9.73
CA ASN A 490 7.64 -11.74 9.19
C ASN A 490 6.92 -10.53 8.56
N ALA A 491 6.72 -9.49 9.37
CA ALA A 491 6.01 -8.26 9.01
C ALA A 491 6.97 -7.12 8.61
N GLY A 492 8.10 -7.47 7.99
CA GLY A 492 9.07 -6.48 7.51
C GLY A 492 8.48 -5.55 6.46
N THR A 493 8.72 -4.24 6.60
CA THR A 493 8.17 -3.19 5.74
C THR A 493 9.19 -2.05 5.57
N ALA A 494 8.79 -0.89 5.03
CA ALA A 494 9.61 0.31 5.07
C ALA A 494 9.56 0.94 6.47
N TRP A 495 10.67 1.57 6.89
CA TRP A 495 10.77 2.15 8.24
C TRP A 495 9.64 3.11 8.61
N PHE A 496 9.24 3.99 7.68
CA PHE A 496 8.18 4.97 7.90
C PHE A 496 6.80 4.34 8.11
N ALA A 497 6.58 3.12 7.62
CA ALA A 497 5.31 2.40 7.72
C ALA A 497 5.26 1.40 8.87
N GLN A 498 6.35 1.27 9.63
CA GLN A 498 6.51 0.23 10.65
C GLN A 498 5.47 0.36 11.77
N SER A 499 5.23 1.56 12.30
CA SER A 499 4.21 1.78 13.33
C SER A 499 2.81 1.41 12.86
N TRP A 500 2.44 1.74 11.63
CA TRP A 500 1.16 1.35 11.03
C TRP A 500 1.07 -0.16 10.80
N CYS A 501 2.16 -0.77 10.35
CA CYS A 501 2.26 -2.23 10.24
C CYS A 501 2.14 -2.94 11.60
N MET A 502 2.59 -2.31 12.68
CA MET A 502 2.37 -2.82 14.04
C MET A 502 0.93 -2.61 14.50
N ARG A 503 0.33 -1.44 14.25
CA ARG A 503 -1.05 -1.12 14.66
C ARG A 503 -2.08 -2.02 13.98
N LYS A 504 -1.86 -2.41 12.72
CA LYS A 504 -2.79 -3.27 11.96
C LYS A 504 -2.82 -4.74 12.42
N GLN A 505 -1.88 -5.18 13.26
CA GLN A 505 -1.86 -6.57 13.70
C GLN A 505 -2.86 -6.82 14.84
N PHE A 506 -3.34 -8.05 14.89
CA PHE A 506 -4.06 -8.60 16.04
C PHE A 506 -3.07 -9.32 16.94
N TYR A 507 -2.93 -8.85 18.18
CA TYR A 507 -2.07 -9.49 19.18
C TYR A 507 -2.92 -10.18 20.24
N LYS A 508 -2.34 -11.19 20.86
CA LYS A 508 -2.87 -11.84 22.06
C LYS A 508 -1.79 -11.85 23.14
N THR A 509 -2.22 -11.84 24.40
CA THR A 509 -1.32 -12.04 25.53
C THR A 509 -0.45 -13.29 25.32
N GLY A 510 0.85 -13.17 25.64
CA GLY A 510 1.87 -14.20 25.40
C GLY A 510 2.50 -14.18 24.00
N ASP A 511 2.02 -13.30 23.10
CA ASP A 511 2.74 -12.99 21.86
C ASP A 511 4.03 -12.22 22.16
N ILE A 512 4.92 -12.22 21.16
CA ILE A 512 6.22 -11.56 21.23
C ILE A 512 6.35 -10.62 20.02
N ALA A 513 6.83 -9.40 20.23
CA ALA A 513 7.15 -8.44 19.18
C ALA A 513 8.65 -8.14 19.18
N ILE A 514 9.34 -8.55 18.11
CA ILE A 514 10.73 -8.20 17.84
C ILE A 514 10.73 -6.99 16.90
N ILE A 515 11.31 -5.88 17.35
CA ILE A 515 11.18 -4.57 16.73
C ILE A 515 12.57 -4.03 16.45
N PHE A 516 12.96 -3.91 15.18
CA PHE A 516 14.18 -3.20 14.81
C PHE A 516 13.91 -1.69 14.80
N SER A 517 14.82 -0.89 15.36
CA SER A 517 14.71 0.57 15.39
C SER A 517 15.51 1.24 14.26
N SER A 518 15.01 2.37 13.81
CA SER A 518 15.58 3.22 12.75
C SER A 518 16.42 4.41 13.26
N LEU A 519 16.45 4.67 14.57
CA LEU A 519 17.13 5.85 15.13
C LEU A 519 18.64 5.64 15.28
N ASP A 520 19.40 6.45 14.53
CA ASP A 520 20.85 6.28 14.34
C ASP A 520 21.72 6.71 15.53
N LYS A 521 21.11 7.36 16.51
CA LYS A 521 21.61 7.60 17.87
C LYS A 521 20.41 7.72 18.77
N ASN A 522 20.26 6.83 19.75
CA ASN A 522 19.85 7.14 21.12
C ASN A 522 19.34 5.90 21.84
N LYS A 523 20.22 5.34 22.68
CA LYS A 523 19.77 4.79 23.97
C LYS A 523 18.79 5.76 24.64
N THR A 524 18.92 7.07 24.44
CA THR A 524 18.18 8.16 25.09
C THR A 524 16.65 8.07 24.97
N TYR A 525 16.00 8.09 23.80
CA TYR A 525 14.51 8.15 23.76
C TYR A 525 13.83 6.89 24.29
N TYR A 526 14.32 5.72 23.90
CA TYR A 526 13.81 4.45 24.45
C TYR A 526 14.07 4.40 25.96
N LYS A 527 15.28 4.71 26.43
CA LYS A 527 15.65 4.72 27.86
C LYS A 527 14.90 5.78 28.68
N GLU A 528 14.69 6.97 28.14
CA GLU A 528 13.90 8.06 28.73
C GLU A 528 12.46 7.60 29.00
N ASN A 529 11.95 6.71 28.15
CA ASN A 529 10.63 6.08 28.31
C ASN A 529 10.69 4.73 29.04
N GLY A 530 11.82 4.38 29.67
CA GLY A 530 11.99 3.12 30.42
C GLY A 530 12.03 1.86 29.55
N LEU A 531 12.23 1.99 28.23
CA LEU A 531 12.31 0.88 27.28
C LEU A 531 13.77 0.44 27.10
N ARG A 532 14.04 -0.85 27.31
CA ARG A 532 15.36 -1.45 27.08
C ARG A 532 15.54 -1.82 25.61
N THR A 533 16.70 -1.47 25.06
CA THR A 533 17.14 -1.81 23.70
C THR A 533 18.31 -2.80 23.76
N TYR A 534 18.51 -3.55 22.67
CA TYR A 534 19.56 -4.56 22.55
C TYR A 534 20.33 -4.37 21.24
N SER A 535 21.65 -4.45 21.32
CA SER A 535 22.51 -4.36 20.15
C SER A 535 22.69 -5.72 19.49
N VAL A 536 22.82 -5.73 18.17
CA VAL A 536 23.22 -6.91 17.39
C VAL A 536 24.62 -6.73 16.78
N ILE A 537 25.42 -5.79 17.28
CA ILE A 537 26.75 -5.50 16.72
C ILE A 537 27.71 -6.70 16.78
N GLU A 538 27.61 -7.52 17.84
CA GLU A 538 28.44 -8.73 18.00
C GLU A 538 28.14 -9.77 16.92
N ALA A 539 26.92 -9.81 16.37
CA ALA A 539 26.60 -10.65 15.22
C ALA A 539 27.45 -10.31 14.00
N TYR A 540 27.68 -9.02 13.75
CA TYR A 540 28.49 -8.57 12.62
C TYR A 540 29.97 -8.88 12.82
N LYS A 541 30.47 -8.79 14.07
CA LYS A 541 31.87 -9.12 14.40
C LYS A 541 32.21 -10.61 14.22
N ARG A 542 31.22 -11.50 14.32
CA ARG A 542 31.39 -12.94 14.09
C ARG A 542 31.50 -13.32 12.62
N VAL A 543 31.18 -12.42 11.69
CA VAL A 543 31.25 -12.68 10.26
C VAL A 543 32.66 -12.40 9.76
N GLU A 544 33.35 -13.46 9.34
CA GLU A 544 34.65 -13.35 8.67
C GLU A 544 34.51 -12.56 7.36
N ASN A 545 35.49 -11.71 7.05
CA ASN A 545 35.47 -10.86 5.84
C ASN A 545 34.17 -10.07 5.65
N LEU A 546 33.57 -9.56 6.74
CA LEU A 546 32.28 -8.86 6.77
C LEU A 546 32.02 -7.92 5.57
N ARG A 547 33.03 -7.17 5.11
CA ARG A 547 32.90 -6.24 3.96
C ARG A 547 32.39 -6.90 2.68
N GLU A 548 32.72 -8.17 2.45
CA GLU A 548 32.29 -8.94 1.27
C GLU A 548 30.80 -9.29 1.35
N HIS A 549 30.27 -9.38 2.57
CA HIS A 549 28.89 -9.74 2.88
C HIS A 549 27.95 -8.53 3.00
N ILE A 550 28.44 -7.30 2.74
CA ILE A 550 27.65 -6.07 2.72
C ILE A 550 27.57 -5.46 1.31
N TRP A 551 26.38 -5.05 0.89
CA TRP A 551 26.14 -4.46 -0.43
C TRP A 551 26.53 -2.98 -0.51
N ASP A 552 25.82 -2.11 0.22
CA ASP A 552 26.02 -0.65 0.27
C ASP A 552 25.94 -0.08 1.70
N ARG A 553 25.23 -0.76 2.60
CA ARG A 553 25.00 -0.36 4.00
C ARG A 553 24.84 -1.61 4.87
N LEU A 554 25.10 -1.51 6.17
CA LEU A 554 25.04 -2.66 7.10
C LEU A 554 23.70 -3.40 7.09
N THR A 555 22.59 -2.70 6.81
CA THR A 555 21.26 -3.29 6.67
C THR A 555 20.98 -3.96 5.32
N HIS A 556 21.90 -3.93 4.38
CA HIS A 556 21.83 -4.62 3.08
C HIS A 556 22.93 -5.67 3.02
N CYS A 557 22.64 -6.81 3.62
CA CYS A 557 23.60 -7.87 3.87
C CYS A 557 23.09 -9.22 3.37
N ASP A 558 24.01 -10.17 3.18
CA ASP A 558 23.70 -11.50 2.66
C ASP A 558 23.23 -12.48 3.76
N LYS A 559 23.03 -13.74 3.36
CA LYS A 559 22.59 -14.82 4.27
C LYS A 559 23.54 -15.10 5.44
N MET A 560 24.84 -14.82 5.32
CA MET A 560 25.81 -15.09 6.38
C MET A 560 25.59 -14.13 7.55
N VAL A 561 25.47 -12.84 7.25
CA VAL A 561 25.17 -11.81 8.25
C VAL A 561 23.77 -12.00 8.83
N ILE A 562 22.77 -12.29 8.00
CA ILE A 562 21.39 -12.54 8.45
C ILE A 562 21.31 -13.69 9.46
N LYS A 563 22.06 -14.78 9.21
CA LYS A 563 22.13 -15.92 10.12
C LYS A 563 22.66 -15.47 11.50
N GLU A 564 23.78 -14.77 11.54
CA GLU A 564 24.37 -14.31 12.80
C GLU A 564 23.46 -13.31 13.54
N ILE A 565 22.74 -12.44 12.83
CA ILE A 565 21.73 -11.54 13.42
C ILE A 565 20.62 -12.36 14.08
N ALA A 566 20.11 -13.40 13.41
CA ALA A 566 19.05 -14.24 13.96
C ALA A 566 19.52 -15.03 15.20
N GLU A 567 20.77 -15.50 15.23
CA GLU A 567 21.37 -16.16 16.40
C GLU A 567 21.47 -15.21 17.60
N GLU A 568 21.88 -13.97 17.37
CA GLU A 568 21.99 -12.94 18.41
C GLU A 568 20.61 -12.56 18.95
N VAL A 569 19.63 -12.33 18.06
CA VAL A 569 18.24 -12.06 18.44
C VAL A 569 17.66 -13.21 19.27
N PHE A 570 17.92 -14.47 18.89
CA PHE A 570 17.46 -15.62 19.67
C PHE A 570 18.10 -15.66 21.06
N SER A 571 19.38 -15.32 21.16
CA SER A 571 20.12 -15.26 22.43
C SER A 571 19.56 -14.19 23.36
N ILE A 572 19.25 -13.00 22.82
CA ILE A 572 18.56 -11.90 23.53
C ILE A 572 17.18 -12.36 24.04
N MET A 573 16.42 -13.08 23.22
CA MET A 573 15.11 -13.62 23.62
C MET A 573 15.22 -14.59 24.80
N LEU A 574 16.24 -15.46 24.80
CA LEU A 574 16.51 -16.39 25.89
C LEU A 574 16.94 -15.65 27.17
N GLU A 575 17.85 -14.67 27.08
CA GLU A 575 18.27 -13.84 28.23
C GLU A 575 17.07 -13.16 28.89
N LYS A 576 16.13 -12.65 28.08
CA LYS A 576 14.92 -11.97 28.56
C LYS A 576 13.82 -12.95 29.01
N ASN A 577 14.00 -14.25 28.84
CA ASN A 577 13.01 -15.27 29.19
C ASN A 577 11.62 -14.99 28.59
N VAL A 578 11.58 -14.57 27.30
CA VAL A 578 10.34 -14.13 26.63
C VAL A 578 9.32 -15.26 26.42
N PHE A 579 9.73 -16.52 26.58
CA PHE A 579 8.89 -17.71 26.39
C PHE A 579 8.19 -18.18 27.69
N SER A 580 8.27 -17.40 28.77
CA SER A 580 7.82 -17.79 30.12
C SER A 580 6.31 -18.00 30.31
N GLY A 581 5.49 -17.76 29.28
CA GLY A 581 4.11 -18.26 29.19
C GLY A 581 3.11 -17.60 30.15
N ILE A 582 2.54 -16.48 29.73
CA ILE A 582 1.39 -15.86 30.42
C ILE A 582 0.11 -16.60 30.02
N SER A 583 -0.74 -16.93 31.00
CA SER A 583 -1.94 -17.78 30.83
C SER A 583 -3.24 -17.01 30.53
N GLN A 584 -3.24 -15.68 30.64
CA GLN A 584 -4.37 -14.84 30.22
C GLN A 584 -4.37 -14.66 28.70
N ARG A 585 -5.55 -14.51 28.09
CA ARG A 585 -5.71 -14.31 26.64
C ARG A 585 -6.56 -13.07 26.37
N ASP A 586 -5.99 -11.90 26.64
CA ASP A 586 -6.58 -10.65 26.18
C ASP A 586 -6.15 -10.42 24.73
N ASN A 587 -7.12 -10.07 23.88
CA ASN A 587 -6.82 -9.58 22.54
C ASN A 587 -6.44 -8.10 22.61
N VAL A 588 -5.43 -7.69 21.83
CA VAL A 588 -5.01 -6.31 21.68
C VAL A 588 -5.08 -5.93 20.22
N TYR A 589 -5.79 -4.85 19.96
CA TYR A 589 -5.86 -4.18 18.66
C TYR A 589 -5.72 -2.68 18.85
N PHE A 590 -5.39 -1.98 17.76
CA PHE A 590 -5.23 -0.54 17.74
C PHE A 590 -6.36 0.14 16.98
N GLY A 591 -6.66 1.37 17.39
CA GLY A 591 -7.67 2.21 16.76
C GLY A 591 -9.09 1.69 16.82
N VAL A 592 -9.90 2.17 15.88
CA VAL A 592 -11.30 1.82 15.68
C VAL A 592 -11.40 0.69 14.64
N MET A 593 -10.39 -0.18 14.55
CA MET A 593 -10.46 -1.41 13.77
C MET A 593 -11.44 -2.41 14.40
N GLU A 594 -12.65 -1.98 14.74
CA GLU A 594 -13.80 -2.76 14.38
C GLU A 594 -13.85 -2.71 12.85
N GLU A 595 -13.50 -3.81 12.20
CA GLU A 595 -14.12 -4.10 10.91
C GLU A 595 -15.63 -4.29 11.14
N LYS A 596 -16.33 -3.19 11.37
CA LYS A 596 -17.45 -2.90 10.49
C LYS A 596 -16.83 -2.36 9.21
N THR A 597 -16.29 -3.25 8.37
CA THR A 597 -16.74 -3.20 6.98
C THR A 597 -18.24 -3.06 7.13
N GLU A 598 -18.84 -1.94 6.70
CA GLU A 598 -20.30 -1.84 6.71
C GLU A 598 -20.78 -3.17 6.15
N ILE A 599 -21.48 -3.95 6.98
CA ILE A 599 -22.06 -5.19 6.52
C ILE A 599 -22.91 -4.74 5.34
N PRO A 600 -22.62 -5.17 4.10
CA PRO A 600 -23.44 -4.76 2.98
C PRO A 600 -24.88 -5.01 3.38
N LYS A 601 -25.76 -4.01 3.21
CA LYS A 601 -27.12 -4.10 3.77
C LYS A 601 -27.81 -5.40 3.35
N GLU A 602 -27.53 -5.87 2.14
CA GLU A 602 -28.03 -7.13 1.60
C GLU A 602 -27.43 -8.37 2.30
N LEU A 603 -26.21 -8.32 2.82
CA LEU A 603 -25.63 -9.36 3.68
C LEU A 603 -26.34 -9.39 5.03
N GLU A 604 -26.63 -8.22 5.63
CA GLU A 604 -27.38 -8.13 6.89
C GLU A 604 -28.80 -8.69 6.74
N GLU A 605 -29.52 -8.26 5.70
CA GLU A 605 -30.84 -8.78 5.34
C GLU A 605 -30.82 -10.29 5.08
N TRP A 606 -29.78 -10.81 4.41
CA TRP A 606 -29.61 -12.24 4.21
C TRP A 606 -29.38 -12.96 5.53
N LEU A 607 -28.45 -12.51 6.38
CA LEU A 607 -28.15 -13.10 7.69
C LEU A 607 -29.40 -13.15 8.58
N GLU A 608 -30.24 -12.12 8.52
CA GLU A 608 -31.52 -12.06 9.22
C GLU A 608 -32.50 -13.11 8.65
N SER A 609 -32.61 -13.22 7.32
CA SER A 609 -33.48 -14.21 6.65
C SER A 609 -33.09 -15.67 6.95
N VAL A 610 -31.80 -15.94 7.17
CA VAL A 610 -31.28 -17.28 7.47
C VAL A 610 -31.10 -17.54 8.98
N SER A 611 -31.38 -16.56 9.83
CA SER A 611 -31.29 -16.70 11.29
C SER A 611 -32.17 -17.84 11.84
N LYS A 612 -33.31 -18.11 11.19
CA LYS A 612 -34.21 -19.23 11.49
C LYS A 612 -33.57 -20.62 11.38
N TYR A 613 -32.44 -20.75 10.68
CA TYR A 613 -31.70 -22.00 10.56
C TYR A 613 -30.68 -22.20 11.68
N LYS A 614 -30.45 -21.20 12.54
CA LYS A 614 -29.46 -21.30 13.62
C LYS A 614 -29.88 -22.33 14.66
N VAL A 615 -28.94 -23.18 15.00
CA VAL A 615 -28.99 -24.17 16.07
C VAL A 615 -27.87 -23.83 17.06
N GLN A 616 -28.22 -23.71 18.34
CA GLN A 616 -27.24 -23.50 19.40
C GLN A 616 -26.46 -24.79 19.66
N SER A 617 -25.14 -24.70 19.65
CA SER A 617 -24.25 -25.86 19.76
C SER A 617 -22.82 -25.40 20.09
N GLU A 618 -22.06 -26.25 20.79
CA GLU A 618 -20.70 -25.91 21.22
C GLU A 618 -19.69 -26.00 20.07
N TYR A 619 -19.80 -27.05 19.23
CA TYR A 619 -18.87 -27.27 18.13
C TYR A 619 -19.57 -27.33 16.77
N VAL A 620 -19.62 -26.17 16.10
CA VAL A 620 -20.31 -25.97 14.83
C VAL A 620 -19.34 -26.03 13.64
N GLY A 621 -19.72 -26.80 12.62
CA GLY A 621 -19.00 -26.90 11.34
C GLY A 621 -19.76 -26.27 10.17
N ALA A 622 -19.04 -25.96 9.10
CA ALA A 622 -19.63 -25.52 7.83
C ALA A 622 -18.99 -26.16 6.60
N ILE A 623 -19.79 -26.43 5.57
CA ILE A 623 -19.34 -26.69 4.21
C ILE A 623 -20.04 -25.71 3.27
N VAL A 624 -19.31 -25.19 2.28
CA VAL A 624 -19.88 -24.47 1.14
C VAL A 624 -19.78 -25.36 -0.09
N MET A 625 -20.88 -25.60 -0.80
CA MET A 625 -20.89 -26.49 -1.96
C MET A 625 -21.87 -26.08 -3.06
N ASN A 626 -21.48 -26.28 -4.32
CA ASN A 626 -22.33 -26.01 -5.48
C ASN A 626 -23.31 -27.16 -5.77
N CYS A 627 -22.87 -28.43 -5.67
CA CYS A 627 -23.73 -29.61 -5.88
C CYS A 627 -24.46 -29.67 -7.24
N ASN A 628 -23.68 -29.62 -8.33
CA ASN A 628 -24.19 -29.50 -9.70
C ASN A 628 -23.94 -30.79 -10.55
N PRO A 629 -24.52 -31.97 -10.26
CA PRO A 629 -25.55 -32.26 -9.26
C PRO A 629 -24.97 -32.76 -7.92
N PHE A 630 -25.83 -33.09 -6.96
CA PHE A 630 -25.42 -33.78 -5.73
C PHE A 630 -24.92 -35.21 -6.05
N THR A 631 -23.76 -35.61 -5.50
CA THR A 631 -23.09 -36.87 -5.85
C THR A 631 -22.76 -37.67 -4.59
N LYS A 632 -22.41 -38.94 -4.74
CA LYS A 632 -21.86 -39.75 -3.64
C LYS A 632 -20.54 -39.16 -3.07
N GLY A 633 -19.81 -38.36 -3.84
CA GLY A 633 -18.65 -37.61 -3.37
C GLY A 633 -19.03 -36.49 -2.41
N HIS A 634 -20.04 -35.68 -2.76
CA HIS A 634 -20.58 -34.66 -1.85
C HIS A 634 -21.14 -35.29 -0.57
N ARG A 635 -21.89 -36.39 -0.71
CA ARG A 635 -22.41 -37.17 0.41
C ARG A 635 -21.31 -37.59 1.39
N TYR A 636 -20.22 -38.13 0.86
CA TYR A 636 -19.09 -38.56 1.67
C TYR A 636 -18.43 -37.40 2.44
N LEU A 637 -18.19 -36.26 1.79
CA LEU A 637 -17.65 -35.07 2.46
C LEU A 637 -18.54 -34.66 3.64
N ILE A 638 -19.85 -34.67 3.44
CA ILE A 638 -20.84 -34.32 4.48
C ILE A 638 -20.80 -35.34 5.62
N GLU A 639 -20.75 -36.63 5.33
CA GLU A 639 -20.67 -37.70 6.35
C GLU A 639 -19.39 -37.61 7.18
N GLU A 640 -18.23 -37.32 6.57
CA GLU A 640 -16.98 -37.20 7.32
C GLU A 640 -16.91 -35.91 8.13
N ALA A 641 -17.45 -34.81 7.61
CA ALA A 641 -17.54 -33.56 8.35
C ALA A 641 -18.52 -33.66 9.52
N SER A 642 -19.69 -34.28 9.32
CA SER A 642 -20.76 -34.33 10.32
C SER A 642 -20.40 -35.17 11.55
N LYS A 643 -19.45 -36.11 11.42
CA LYS A 643 -18.93 -36.89 12.55
C LYS A 643 -18.04 -36.07 13.49
N GLN A 644 -17.52 -34.94 13.02
CA GLN A 644 -16.55 -34.13 13.75
C GLN A 644 -17.17 -32.92 14.44
N VAL A 645 -18.48 -32.70 14.28
CA VAL A 645 -19.19 -31.53 14.77
C VAL A 645 -20.55 -31.89 15.32
N ASP A 646 -21.03 -31.12 16.28
CA ASP A 646 -22.36 -31.26 16.85
C ASP A 646 -23.43 -30.84 15.84
N VAL A 647 -23.15 -29.79 15.05
CA VAL A 647 -24.01 -29.27 13.98
C VAL A 647 -23.16 -28.95 12.76
N LEU A 648 -23.60 -29.38 11.58
CA LEU A 648 -22.96 -29.08 10.31
C LEU A 648 -23.89 -28.25 9.41
N TYR A 649 -23.51 -26.99 9.17
CA TYR A 649 -24.18 -26.15 8.18
C TYR A 649 -23.68 -26.45 6.77
N ILE A 650 -24.60 -26.58 5.82
CA ILE A 650 -24.29 -26.71 4.40
C ILE A 650 -24.84 -25.49 3.67
N PHE A 651 -23.95 -24.59 3.26
CA PHE A 651 -24.28 -23.46 2.40
C PHE A 651 -24.28 -23.89 0.93
N VAL A 652 -25.45 -23.83 0.30
CA VAL A 652 -25.64 -24.20 -1.11
C VAL A 652 -25.53 -22.94 -1.97
N VAL A 653 -24.50 -22.90 -2.83
CA VAL A 653 -24.18 -21.74 -3.68
C VAL A 653 -25.39 -21.32 -4.52
N GLU A 654 -25.83 -20.07 -4.46
CA GLU A 654 -27.05 -19.61 -5.15
C GLU A 654 -26.88 -19.25 -6.63
N GLU A 655 -25.67 -18.93 -7.08
CA GLU A 655 -25.42 -18.46 -8.44
C GLU A 655 -25.96 -19.45 -9.50
N ASP A 656 -26.81 -18.95 -10.41
CA ASP A 656 -27.55 -19.76 -11.39
C ASP A 656 -26.83 -19.87 -12.75
N LYS A 657 -25.50 -19.95 -12.72
CA LYS A 657 -24.63 -20.21 -13.89
C LYS A 657 -24.25 -21.70 -14.03
N SER A 658 -25.02 -22.58 -13.41
CA SER A 658 -24.77 -24.02 -13.34
C SER A 658 -25.58 -24.81 -14.38
N PHE A 659 -25.32 -26.12 -14.51
CA PHE A 659 -26.09 -27.00 -15.41
C PHE A 659 -27.47 -27.32 -14.82
N PHE A 660 -27.53 -27.44 -13.49
CA PHE A 660 -28.78 -27.53 -12.73
C PHE A 660 -29.09 -26.18 -12.08
N SER A 661 -30.38 -25.81 -12.10
CA SER A 661 -30.86 -24.60 -11.43
C SER A 661 -30.55 -24.63 -9.94
N PHE A 662 -30.38 -23.47 -9.31
CA PHE A 662 -30.22 -23.38 -7.85
C PHE A 662 -31.30 -24.17 -7.09
N GLN A 663 -32.56 -24.05 -7.50
CA GLN A 663 -33.70 -24.73 -6.87
C GLN A 663 -33.61 -26.27 -6.99
N ASP A 664 -33.05 -26.79 -8.08
CA ASP A 664 -32.81 -28.22 -8.23
C ASP A 664 -31.62 -28.67 -7.36
N ARG A 665 -30.53 -27.89 -7.33
CA ARG A 665 -29.34 -28.18 -6.51
C ARG A 665 -29.68 -28.21 -5.02
N LEU A 666 -30.40 -27.19 -4.53
CA LEU A 666 -30.87 -27.12 -3.14
C LEU A 666 -31.74 -28.33 -2.78
N ARG A 667 -32.70 -28.70 -3.64
CA ARG A 667 -33.55 -29.89 -3.43
C ARG A 667 -32.76 -31.19 -3.41
N MET A 668 -31.75 -31.32 -4.27
CA MET A 668 -30.88 -32.49 -4.29
C MET A 668 -30.02 -32.58 -3.02
N VAL A 669 -29.52 -31.46 -2.49
CA VAL A 669 -28.79 -31.44 -1.21
C VAL A 669 -29.72 -31.89 -0.08
N ILE A 670 -30.90 -31.28 0.06
CA ILE A 670 -31.88 -31.63 1.11
C ILE A 670 -32.26 -33.12 1.06
N LYS A 671 -32.55 -33.67 -0.14
CA LYS A 671 -32.84 -35.10 -0.31
C LYS A 671 -31.62 -35.99 -0.07
N GLY A 672 -30.44 -35.48 -0.35
CA GLY A 672 -29.17 -36.17 -0.20
C GLY A 672 -28.67 -36.22 1.23
N THR A 673 -29.26 -35.44 2.15
CA THR A 673 -28.84 -35.34 3.56
C THR A 673 -29.98 -35.55 4.56
N SER A 674 -31.18 -35.91 4.12
CA SER A 674 -32.39 -36.00 4.97
C SER A 674 -32.28 -37.00 6.13
N ASP A 675 -31.39 -37.98 6.02
CA ASP A 675 -31.13 -39.01 7.02
C ASP A 675 -29.99 -38.65 8.00
N ILE A 676 -29.32 -37.50 7.82
CA ILE A 676 -28.26 -37.03 8.72
C ILE A 676 -28.85 -35.98 9.67
N SER A 677 -29.03 -36.36 10.94
CA SER A 677 -29.81 -35.57 11.91
C SER A 677 -29.18 -34.24 12.30
N ASN A 678 -27.84 -34.12 12.25
CA ASN A 678 -27.11 -32.92 12.63
C ASN A 678 -26.72 -32.01 11.46
N VAL A 679 -27.31 -32.20 10.29
CA VAL A 679 -27.06 -31.39 9.10
C VAL A 679 -28.17 -30.37 8.87
N VAL A 680 -27.78 -29.11 8.68
CA VAL A 680 -28.71 -28.01 8.36
C VAL A 680 -28.31 -27.41 7.02
N VAL A 681 -29.24 -27.42 6.05
CA VAL A 681 -29.00 -26.93 4.69
C VAL A 681 -29.51 -25.49 4.56
N ILE A 682 -28.66 -24.58 4.10
CA ILE A 682 -28.92 -23.14 4.03
C ILE A 682 -28.61 -22.61 2.62
N PRO A 683 -29.50 -21.81 2.00
CA PRO A 683 -29.18 -21.01 0.82
C PRO A 683 -28.03 -20.03 1.08
N SER A 684 -27.00 -20.01 0.24
CA SER A 684 -25.76 -19.24 0.53
C SER A 684 -25.87 -17.72 0.36
N GLY A 685 -26.96 -17.21 -0.22
CA GLY A 685 -27.10 -15.83 -0.65
C GLY A 685 -26.08 -15.43 -1.73
N LYS A 686 -25.89 -14.11 -1.89
CA LYS A 686 -25.01 -13.49 -2.89
C LYS A 686 -23.59 -13.20 -2.39
N TYR A 687 -23.23 -13.68 -1.20
CA TYR A 687 -22.01 -13.27 -0.49
C TYR A 687 -21.12 -14.45 -0.09
N ILE A 688 -21.39 -15.65 -0.62
CA ILE A 688 -20.56 -16.83 -0.46
C ILE A 688 -20.34 -17.42 -1.86
N ILE A 689 -19.11 -17.36 -2.37
CA ILE A 689 -18.70 -17.88 -3.69
C ILE A 689 -19.68 -17.38 -4.79
N SER A 690 -19.89 -16.07 -4.84
CA SER A 690 -20.77 -15.43 -5.83
C SER A 690 -19.96 -14.69 -6.90
N THR A 691 -20.61 -14.26 -7.97
CA THR A 691 -19.98 -13.37 -8.95
C THR A 691 -19.61 -11.99 -8.41
N VAL A 692 -20.16 -11.60 -7.25
CA VAL A 692 -19.87 -10.33 -6.57
C VAL A 692 -18.60 -10.43 -5.73
N THR A 693 -18.43 -11.51 -4.96
CA THR A 693 -17.24 -11.72 -4.10
C THR A 693 -16.14 -12.50 -4.80
N LEU A 694 -16.46 -13.16 -5.92
CA LEU A 694 -15.55 -14.10 -6.58
C LEU A 694 -15.84 -14.23 -8.10
N PRO A 695 -15.63 -13.16 -8.91
CA PRO A 695 -16.04 -13.10 -10.31
C PRO A 695 -15.48 -14.23 -11.20
N GLY A 696 -14.32 -14.78 -10.84
CA GLY A 696 -13.60 -15.83 -11.59
C GLY A 696 -14.10 -17.27 -11.39
N TYR A 697 -14.95 -17.56 -10.39
CA TYR A 697 -15.32 -18.95 -10.04
C TYR A 697 -16.04 -19.71 -11.17
N PHE A 698 -16.86 -18.99 -11.94
CA PHE A 698 -17.79 -19.57 -12.91
C PHE A 698 -17.27 -19.57 -14.35
N ASN A 699 -16.17 -18.85 -14.65
CA ASN A 699 -15.57 -18.72 -15.98
C ASN A 699 -14.21 -19.42 -16.04
N LYS A 700 -14.21 -20.75 -15.98
CA LYS A 700 -13.00 -21.58 -15.88
C LYS A 700 -12.18 -21.68 -17.18
N GLU A 701 -12.70 -21.20 -18.31
CA GLU A 701 -12.08 -21.36 -19.65
C GLU A 701 -11.26 -20.13 -20.11
N ASP A 702 -11.44 -18.94 -19.50
CA ASP A 702 -10.79 -17.68 -19.94
C ASP A 702 -9.69 -17.16 -18.97
N ALA A 703 -9.43 -17.84 -17.85
CA ALA A 703 -8.75 -17.25 -16.71
C ALA A 703 -7.27 -17.64 -16.56
N THR A 704 -6.47 -17.57 -17.63
CA THR A 704 -5.03 -17.90 -17.58
C THR A 704 -4.15 -16.80 -16.99
N ASN A 705 -4.66 -15.60 -16.67
CA ASN A 705 -3.86 -14.45 -16.19
C ASN A 705 -4.55 -13.53 -15.15
N ALA A 706 -5.69 -13.92 -14.55
CA ALA A 706 -6.30 -13.11 -13.50
C ALA A 706 -5.68 -13.47 -12.13
N GLU A 707 -5.11 -12.49 -11.43
CA GLU A 707 -4.81 -12.60 -10.00
C GLU A 707 -6.14 -12.83 -9.27
N PHE A 708 -6.34 -14.03 -8.73
CA PHE A 708 -7.58 -14.35 -8.02
C PHE A 708 -7.46 -13.91 -6.56
N ASP A 709 -8.06 -12.78 -6.22
CA ASP A 709 -8.22 -12.36 -4.83
C ASP A 709 -9.41 -13.10 -4.20
N PHE A 710 -9.12 -14.04 -3.30
CA PHE A 710 -10.11 -14.76 -2.51
C PHE A 710 -10.25 -14.21 -1.09
N ALA A 711 -9.47 -13.18 -0.75
CA ALA A 711 -9.45 -12.64 0.60
C ALA A 711 -10.81 -12.06 0.96
N GLU A 712 -11.41 -11.25 0.08
CA GLU A 712 -12.70 -10.61 0.35
C GLU A 712 -13.81 -11.63 0.70
N ASP A 713 -13.97 -12.71 -0.07
CA ASP A 713 -14.96 -13.76 0.20
C ASP A 713 -14.71 -14.49 1.54
N LEU A 714 -13.44 -14.80 1.83
CA LEU A 714 -13.06 -15.54 3.05
C LEU A 714 -13.06 -14.68 4.31
N GLU A 715 -12.68 -13.41 4.19
CA GLU A 715 -12.77 -12.40 5.25
C GLU A 715 -14.24 -12.12 5.57
N LEU A 716 -15.11 -11.96 4.56
CA LEU A 716 -16.54 -11.79 4.77
C LEU A 716 -17.17 -13.02 5.45
N PHE A 717 -16.80 -14.23 4.99
CA PHE A 717 -17.24 -15.47 5.62
C PHE A 717 -16.76 -15.54 7.07
N GLY A 718 -15.48 -15.26 7.33
CA GLY A 718 -14.89 -15.35 8.66
C GLY A 718 -15.44 -14.31 9.65
N ALA A 719 -15.50 -13.05 9.22
CA ALA A 719 -15.88 -11.91 10.06
C ALA A 719 -17.37 -11.89 10.40
N TYR A 720 -18.24 -12.24 9.44
CA TYR A 720 -19.69 -12.06 9.58
C TYR A 720 -20.45 -13.37 9.62
N ILE A 721 -20.27 -14.25 8.64
CA ILE A 721 -21.10 -15.44 8.48
C ILE A 721 -20.76 -16.47 9.56
N ALA A 722 -19.49 -16.82 9.69
CA ALA A 722 -18.99 -17.74 10.69
C ALA A 722 -19.24 -17.22 12.10
N LYS A 723 -19.05 -15.92 12.34
CA LYS A 723 -19.39 -15.30 13.62
C LYS A 723 -20.89 -15.41 13.95
N ASN A 724 -21.76 -15.12 12.98
CA ASN A 724 -23.22 -15.16 13.17
C ASN A 724 -23.73 -16.58 13.44
N PHE A 725 -23.13 -17.59 12.83
CA PHE A 725 -23.48 -19.01 13.00
C PHE A 725 -22.59 -19.75 14.01
N GLU A 726 -21.71 -19.05 14.72
CA GLU A 726 -20.76 -19.59 15.70
C GLU A 726 -19.86 -20.73 15.18
N ILE A 727 -19.57 -20.72 13.88
CA ILE A 727 -18.80 -21.74 13.17
C ILE A 727 -17.35 -21.77 13.70
N LYS A 728 -16.87 -22.96 14.05
CA LYS A 728 -15.50 -23.22 14.55
C LYS A 728 -14.61 -23.91 13.53
N VAL A 729 -15.20 -24.59 12.55
CA VAL A 729 -14.46 -25.32 11.53
C VAL A 729 -15.16 -25.25 10.17
N ARG A 730 -14.39 -24.99 9.11
CA ARG A 730 -14.87 -25.07 7.72
C ARG A 730 -14.22 -26.27 7.04
N PHE A 731 -15.04 -27.13 6.44
CA PHE A 731 -14.60 -28.31 5.72
C PHE A 731 -14.67 -28.09 4.21
N ALA A 732 -13.67 -28.61 3.49
CA ALA A 732 -13.68 -28.70 2.04
C ALA A 732 -13.14 -30.07 1.58
N GLY A 733 -13.56 -30.54 0.41
CA GLY A 733 -12.92 -31.70 -0.20
C GLY A 733 -11.60 -31.31 -0.85
N GLU A 734 -10.62 -32.21 -0.78
CA GLU A 734 -9.36 -32.09 -1.52
C GLU A 734 -9.65 -31.87 -3.02
N GLU A 735 -8.92 -30.98 -3.70
CA GLU A 735 -9.06 -30.81 -5.16
C GLU A 735 -7.72 -30.47 -5.84
N PRO A 736 -6.82 -31.47 -6.00
CA PRO A 736 -5.47 -31.21 -6.49
C PRO A 736 -5.43 -30.87 -8.00
N ASN A 737 -6.47 -31.25 -8.76
CA ASN A 737 -6.49 -31.12 -10.22
C ASN A 737 -7.23 -29.86 -10.73
N ASP A 738 -7.92 -29.12 -9.86
CA ASP A 738 -8.56 -27.84 -10.19
C ASP A 738 -7.75 -26.73 -9.51
N ILE A 739 -6.91 -26.05 -10.30
CA ILE A 739 -5.96 -25.04 -9.81
C ILE A 739 -6.68 -23.95 -9.00
N PHE A 740 -7.88 -23.55 -9.44
CA PHE A 740 -8.69 -22.53 -8.79
C PHE A 740 -9.16 -22.99 -7.41
N THR A 741 -9.72 -24.20 -7.34
CA THR A 741 -10.26 -24.76 -6.09
C THR A 741 -9.14 -25.08 -5.11
N ASN A 742 -8.00 -25.56 -5.60
CA ASN A 742 -6.80 -25.77 -4.79
C ASN A 742 -6.32 -24.45 -4.15
N HIS A 743 -6.19 -23.39 -4.96
CA HIS A 743 -5.78 -22.08 -4.44
C HIS A 743 -6.78 -21.53 -3.41
N TYR A 744 -8.09 -21.72 -3.64
CA TYR A 744 -9.11 -21.33 -2.66
C TYR A 744 -9.00 -22.13 -1.35
N ASN A 745 -8.71 -23.44 -1.40
CA ASN A 745 -8.43 -24.24 -0.20
C ASN A 745 -7.18 -23.75 0.55
N GLN A 746 -6.13 -23.37 -0.16
CA GLN A 746 -4.92 -22.78 0.43
C GLN A 746 -5.22 -21.44 1.12
N GLU A 747 -6.04 -20.57 0.51
CA GLU A 747 -6.46 -19.33 1.17
C GLU A 747 -7.34 -19.59 2.39
N MET A 748 -8.25 -20.57 2.34
CA MET A 748 -9.04 -20.95 3.51
C MET A 748 -8.15 -21.36 4.68
N ALA A 749 -7.11 -22.16 4.42
CA ALA A 749 -6.13 -22.57 5.43
C ALA A 749 -5.38 -21.38 6.05
N ARG A 750 -5.17 -20.30 5.30
CA ARG A 750 -4.42 -19.12 5.73
C ARG A 750 -5.28 -18.05 6.43
N ILE A 751 -6.48 -17.80 5.90
CA ILE A 751 -7.32 -16.66 6.30
C ILE A 751 -8.24 -17.04 7.47
N LEU A 752 -8.93 -18.17 7.38
CA LEU A 752 -9.95 -18.55 8.37
C LEU A 752 -9.41 -18.68 9.81
N PRO A 753 -8.18 -19.16 10.06
CA PRO A 753 -7.64 -19.20 11.42
C PRO A 753 -7.53 -17.83 12.10
N GLN A 754 -7.40 -16.75 11.32
CA GLN A 754 -7.35 -15.37 11.83
C GLN A 754 -8.68 -14.94 12.45
N TYR A 755 -9.78 -15.57 12.02
CA TYR A 755 -11.14 -15.39 12.55
C TYR A 755 -11.52 -16.45 13.60
N GLY A 756 -10.56 -17.27 14.04
CA GLY A 756 -10.79 -18.35 15.00
C GLY A 756 -11.48 -19.59 14.39
N ILE A 757 -11.41 -19.76 13.08
CA ILE A 757 -12.05 -20.87 12.35
C ILE A 757 -10.96 -21.82 11.83
N ARG A 758 -11.03 -23.09 12.22
CA ARG A 758 -10.13 -24.12 11.69
C ARG A 758 -10.53 -24.49 10.27
N PHE A 759 -9.58 -24.60 9.35
CA PHE A 759 -9.82 -25.22 8.05
C PHE A 759 -9.50 -26.72 8.12
N CYS A 760 -10.36 -27.56 7.53
CA CYS A 760 -10.15 -29.00 7.47
C CYS A 760 -10.42 -29.52 6.06
N GLU A 761 -9.37 -29.97 5.39
CA GLU A 761 -9.49 -30.61 4.07
C GLU A 761 -9.73 -32.11 4.22
N VAL A 762 -10.76 -32.62 3.54
CA VAL A 762 -11.17 -34.03 3.59
C VAL A 762 -10.72 -34.72 2.28
N PRO A 763 -9.96 -35.82 2.34
CA PRO A 763 -9.51 -36.55 1.16
C PRO A 763 -10.68 -36.99 0.25
N ARG A 764 -10.50 -37.02 -1.07
CA ARG A 764 -11.62 -37.41 -1.96
C ARG A 764 -11.94 -38.91 -1.95
N LYS A 765 -13.25 -39.21 -1.98
CA LYS A 765 -13.75 -40.57 -2.23
C LYS A 765 -13.49 -41.01 -3.67
N LYS A 766 -12.81 -42.14 -3.82
CA LYS A 766 -12.57 -42.83 -5.09
C LYS A 766 -13.56 -43.98 -5.27
N PHE A 767 -14.01 -44.20 -6.50
CA PHE A 767 -14.78 -45.38 -6.90
C PHE A 767 -14.14 -45.95 -8.17
N ASP A 768 -13.72 -47.21 -8.12
CA ASP A 768 -12.99 -47.89 -9.20
C ASP A 768 -11.74 -47.11 -9.68
N GLY A 769 -10.95 -46.61 -8.73
CA GLY A 769 -9.75 -45.83 -9.01
C GLY A 769 -9.98 -44.38 -9.50
N GLN A 770 -11.21 -44.00 -9.84
CA GLN A 770 -11.55 -42.65 -10.32
C GLN A 770 -12.27 -41.81 -9.26
N VAL A 771 -12.02 -40.50 -9.28
CA VAL A 771 -12.69 -39.54 -8.39
C VAL A 771 -14.14 -39.34 -8.83
N ILE A 772 -15.09 -39.47 -7.89
CA ILE A 772 -16.50 -39.15 -8.15
C ILE A 772 -16.62 -37.62 -8.27
N SER A 773 -16.86 -37.11 -9.48
CA SER A 773 -17.05 -35.67 -9.72
C SER A 773 -18.42 -35.36 -10.34
N ALA A 774 -18.97 -34.20 -9.98
CA ALA A 774 -20.21 -33.69 -10.58
C ALA A 774 -20.05 -33.44 -12.10
N THR A 775 -18.85 -33.07 -12.55
CA THR A 775 -18.53 -32.89 -13.97
C THR A 775 -18.68 -34.19 -14.75
N THR A 776 -18.22 -35.31 -14.19
CA THR A 776 -18.39 -36.65 -14.79
C THR A 776 -19.87 -37.02 -14.91
N VAL A 777 -20.67 -36.72 -13.89
CA VAL A 777 -22.13 -36.95 -13.93
C VAL A 777 -22.78 -36.18 -15.07
N ARG A 778 -22.49 -34.88 -15.20
CA ARG A 778 -23.02 -34.05 -16.29
C ARG A 778 -22.62 -34.58 -17.67
N LYS A 779 -21.37 -35.06 -17.82
CA LYS A 779 -20.90 -35.71 -19.05
C LYS A 779 -21.73 -36.94 -19.40
N TYR A 780 -22.03 -37.81 -18.43
CA TYR A 780 -22.86 -39.00 -18.67
C TYR A 780 -24.32 -38.65 -18.99
N ILE A 781 -24.89 -37.63 -18.35
CA ILE A 781 -26.23 -37.11 -18.68
C ILE A 781 -26.26 -36.63 -20.13
N LYS A 782 -25.29 -35.82 -20.57
CA LYS A 782 -25.18 -35.38 -21.97
C LYS A 782 -25.05 -36.54 -22.96
N GLN A 783 -24.36 -37.62 -22.56
CA GLN A 783 -24.21 -38.85 -23.35
C GLN A 783 -25.39 -39.83 -23.21
N ARG A 784 -26.44 -39.48 -22.45
CA ARG A 784 -27.60 -40.34 -22.15
C ARG A 784 -27.23 -41.68 -21.51
N LYS A 785 -26.10 -41.75 -20.82
CA LYS A 785 -25.59 -42.95 -20.12
C LYS A 785 -26.10 -42.99 -18.68
N TRP A 786 -27.39 -43.21 -18.52
CA TRP A 786 -28.08 -43.14 -17.22
C TRP A 786 -27.62 -44.22 -16.22
N GLU A 787 -27.25 -45.41 -16.69
CA GLU A 787 -26.66 -46.46 -15.84
C GLU A 787 -25.38 -45.98 -15.13
N ASN A 788 -24.51 -45.23 -15.84
CA ASN A 788 -23.32 -44.64 -15.24
C ASN A 788 -23.66 -43.53 -14.23
N VAL A 789 -24.73 -42.76 -14.48
CA VAL A 789 -25.21 -41.72 -13.53
C VAL A 789 -25.65 -42.37 -12.22
N GLN A 790 -26.40 -43.47 -12.28
CA GLN A 790 -26.89 -44.22 -11.11
C GLN A 790 -25.75 -44.66 -10.18
N ASN A 791 -24.59 -45.00 -10.75
CA ASN A 791 -23.43 -45.41 -9.96
C ASN A 791 -22.77 -44.26 -9.18
N LEU A 792 -22.94 -43.00 -9.61
CA LEU A 792 -22.25 -41.83 -9.06
C LEU A 792 -23.10 -40.99 -8.09
N VAL A 793 -24.42 -41.18 -8.07
CA VAL A 793 -25.36 -40.43 -7.22
C VAL A 793 -26.17 -41.36 -6.32
N LEU A 794 -26.83 -40.82 -5.29
CA LEU A 794 -27.70 -41.63 -4.42
C LEU A 794 -28.99 -42.05 -5.16
N PRO A 795 -29.63 -43.18 -4.79
CA PRO A 795 -30.85 -43.65 -5.45
C PRO A 795 -31.95 -42.57 -5.56
N GLN A 796 -32.21 -41.83 -4.48
CA GLN A 796 -33.22 -40.76 -4.48
C GLN A 796 -32.83 -39.56 -5.37
N ILE A 797 -31.54 -39.33 -5.60
CA ILE A 797 -31.04 -38.28 -6.49
C ILE A 797 -31.10 -38.74 -7.94
N TYR A 798 -30.77 -40.01 -8.18
CA TYR A 798 -30.94 -40.63 -9.50
C TYR A 798 -32.40 -40.55 -9.95
N GLU A 799 -33.35 -40.93 -9.08
CA GLU A 799 -34.78 -40.84 -9.39
C GLU A 799 -35.19 -39.40 -9.73
N TYR A 800 -34.73 -38.42 -8.95
CA TYR A 800 -35.00 -37.01 -9.19
C TYR A 800 -34.48 -36.54 -10.55
N LEU A 801 -33.22 -36.82 -10.85
CA LEU A 801 -32.58 -36.48 -12.13
C LEU A 801 -33.28 -37.18 -13.31
N TYR A 802 -33.61 -38.47 -13.15
CA TYR A 802 -34.24 -39.27 -14.19
C TYR A 802 -35.67 -38.83 -14.49
N ARG A 803 -36.43 -38.39 -13.49
CA ARG A 803 -37.79 -37.83 -13.69
C ARG A 803 -37.76 -36.52 -14.48
N LYS A 804 -36.72 -35.71 -14.28
CA LYS A 804 -36.51 -34.43 -15.00
C LYS A 804 -35.66 -34.56 -16.26
N ARG A 805 -35.30 -35.78 -16.69
CA ARG A 805 -34.38 -36.01 -17.82
C ARG A 805 -34.77 -35.27 -19.10
N TYR A 806 -36.07 -35.18 -19.41
CA TYR A 806 -36.55 -34.49 -20.63
C TYR A 806 -36.34 -32.98 -20.59
N GLU A 807 -36.36 -32.34 -19.40
CA GLU A 807 -36.05 -30.92 -19.23
C GLU A 807 -34.56 -30.67 -19.49
N TYR A 808 -33.70 -31.57 -19.00
CA TYR A 808 -32.24 -31.47 -19.14
C TYR A 808 -31.73 -31.90 -20.52
N GLU A 809 -32.38 -32.86 -21.17
CA GLU A 809 -32.05 -33.32 -22.52
C GLU A 809 -32.42 -32.27 -23.59
N LYS A 810 -33.48 -31.47 -23.37
CA LYS A 810 -33.88 -30.37 -24.28
C LYS A 810 -32.86 -29.21 -24.30
N HIS A 811 -32.23 -28.92 -23.16
CA HIS A 811 -31.14 -27.93 -23.05
C HIS A 811 -29.84 -28.34 -23.77
N VAL A 812 -29.66 -29.62 -24.11
CA VAL A 812 -28.46 -30.13 -24.81
C VAL A 812 -28.63 -30.08 -26.33
N SER A 813 -29.85 -29.88 -26.84
CA SER A 813 -30.14 -29.72 -28.27
C SER A 813 -30.17 -28.26 -28.77
N GLU A 814 -30.19 -27.28 -27.87
CA GLU A 814 -30.30 -25.84 -28.18
C GLU A 814 -29.00 -25.03 -27.92
N LYS A 815 -27.92 -25.69 -27.47
CA LYS A 815 -26.55 -25.17 -27.35
C LYS A 815 -25.59 -26.17 -27.95
#